data_AF-A0A840TW25-F1
#
_entry.id   AF-A0A840TW25-F1
#
_cell.length_a   1.000
_cell.length_b   1.000
_cell.length_c   1.000
_cell.angle_alpha   90.00
_cell.angle_beta   90.00
_cell.angle_gamma   90.00
#
_symmetry.space_group_name_H-M   'P 1'
#
loop_
_entity.id
_entity.type
_entity.pdbx_description
1 polymer ?
#
loop_
_entity_poly.entity_id
_entity_poly.type
_entity_poly.pdbx_seq_one_letter_code
_entity_poly.pdbx_strand_id
1 'polypeptide(L)'
;MSLTKIQPQTVGPVKVPIQRLGPRGAKGWTPLLRAVSDGPRKLLELYDWTGGLAPKPHTGYVGPAGLVADLALALDFTGRGLASVAQDPEANLVFTYDDGVTETIPAYFAPVLAAAAQVDADAQAVELTRALLEALKLSVEGTAATVDLDAQAVEMTRALLEALKLSVESTATTVGHDAQAVELTRALLEALKLSVEGTAATVDLDAQAVEMTRALLEALKLSVEGTAATVDLDAQAVEQTRALLAALAEQVGQDKQAVEGILAAFEQLYGHGQAISLAVQQSFQNAVQSELALNLALVYRNETEQKRIEVNALLTQAAEIVFNGATDRPTIRPSFRWHRDQGVLDPRIELSYSGLLAVFDRFGSLRWVPASARALDYDPVTGACLGLPVFQGRANLLSSRNFTTGWGANAGGDVVFPLLIETDSRFSERYKLVPTASNGLHRIFHSNVTLVSGQAYALSVVARAGEYRYLSLRMAGAAGVPSATIVFDLIDKVATTATGLSTAIRDLGGGVLQCDLVGTAAANGTMNAYVGVSDVFTSNYPSWIADGTSGIYVYAVNLQTGGSSTPIIGAARGNILAQISGLALSQFFNPNEGTIVVEFISTAPVGDSTRMISFNSGGAASTGGHIQIATSSTAGQGSVMQKRPNGGVVQTRSLGTYVPGSVYKVAGAYDQNEIRASRNGSAVLNSNVAGSIGAIMRMELGAQAQDNFLNGWIRSIEFFPKKLPDSQLVALSRL
;
A
#
# COMPACT_ATOMS: atom_id res chain seq x y z
N MET A 1 53.25 -4.74 -8.23
CA MET A 1 54.69 -5.03 -8.02
C MET A 1 54.98 -4.92 -6.53
N SER A 2 55.55 -5.95 -5.92
CA SER A 2 55.71 -6.08 -4.46
C SER A 2 56.76 -5.11 -3.91
N LEU A 3 56.36 -4.28 -2.94
CA LEU A 3 57.25 -3.43 -2.13
C LEU A 3 57.99 -4.30 -1.11
N THR A 4 59.26 -4.58 -1.36
CA THR A 4 60.10 -5.33 -0.42
C THR A 4 60.72 -4.38 0.59
N LYS A 5 60.47 -4.64 1.88
CA LYS A 5 60.89 -3.88 3.07
C LYS A 5 62.38 -3.49 3.05
N ILE A 6 62.66 -2.20 3.26
CA ILE A 6 63.97 -1.70 3.70
C ILE A 6 64.05 -1.90 5.21
N GLN A 7 65.06 -2.63 5.68
CA GLN A 7 65.39 -2.77 7.10
C GLN A 7 66.50 -1.76 7.46
N PRO A 8 66.35 -0.94 8.51
CA PRO A 8 67.41 -0.05 8.96
C PRO A 8 68.49 -0.84 9.70
N GLN A 9 69.75 -0.71 9.27
CA GLN A 9 70.90 -1.23 10.03
C GLN A 9 71.40 -0.18 11.02
N THR A 10 71.53 -0.59 12.28
CA THR A 10 72.13 0.19 13.36
C THR A 10 73.63 0.32 13.14
N VAL A 11 74.13 1.54 12.95
CA VAL A 11 75.57 1.82 12.84
C VAL A 11 76.15 2.01 14.25
N GLY A 12 77.12 1.18 14.63
CA GLY A 12 77.86 1.29 15.90
C GLY A 12 78.80 2.52 15.93
N PRO A 13 79.42 2.84 17.09
CA PRO A 13 80.13 4.09 17.30
C PRO A 13 81.32 4.27 16.35
N VAL A 14 81.39 5.44 15.73
CA VAL A 14 82.47 5.88 14.84
C VAL A 14 83.76 6.03 15.65
N LYS A 15 84.70 5.09 15.47
CA LYS A 15 86.09 5.28 15.88
C LYS A 15 86.78 6.17 14.87
N VAL A 16 87.20 7.36 15.28
CA VAL A 16 88.14 8.20 14.53
C VAL A 16 89.54 7.59 14.69
N PRO A 17 90.19 7.07 13.63
CA PRO A 17 91.56 6.58 13.75
C PRO A 17 92.54 7.72 13.54
N ILE A 18 93.33 7.95 14.58
CA ILE A 18 94.54 8.75 14.58
C ILE A 18 95.57 7.98 13.72
N GLN A 19 95.63 8.27 12.42
CA GLN A 19 96.76 7.92 11.55
C GLN A 19 96.63 8.72 10.26
N ARG A 20 97.71 9.40 9.84
CA ARG A 20 97.79 10.03 8.51
C ARG A 20 97.80 8.92 7.45
N LEU A 21 96.61 8.47 7.04
CA LEU A 21 96.43 7.57 5.90
C LEU A 21 96.40 8.42 4.62
N GLY A 22 97.04 7.95 3.56
CA GLY A 22 97.01 8.59 2.25
C GLY A 22 95.60 8.63 1.64
N PRO A 23 95.43 9.23 0.45
CA PRO A 23 94.12 9.58 -0.17
C PRO A 23 93.12 8.43 -0.34
N ARG A 24 93.54 7.18 -0.18
CA ARG A 24 92.71 5.97 -0.29
C ARG A 24 92.24 5.39 1.03
N GLY A 25 92.51 6.07 2.16
CA GLY A 25 92.15 5.60 3.49
C GLY A 25 92.69 4.19 3.80
N ALA A 26 92.02 3.45 4.68
CA ALA A 26 92.44 2.11 5.12
C ALA A 26 92.40 1.01 4.03
N LYS A 27 92.09 1.36 2.77
CA LYS A 27 91.96 0.42 1.65
C LYS A 27 93.16 0.42 0.69
N GLY A 28 94.12 1.33 0.87
CA GLY A 28 95.36 1.38 0.06
C GLY A 28 96.45 0.44 0.58
N TRP A 29 97.29 -0.06 -0.33
CA TRP A 29 98.54 -0.73 0.02
C TRP A 29 99.62 0.32 0.31
N THR A 30 100.30 0.20 1.46
CA THR A 30 101.45 1.05 1.83
C THR A 30 102.74 0.23 1.67
N PRO A 31 103.74 0.70 0.91
CA PRO A 31 104.97 -0.04 0.69
C PRO A 31 105.82 -0.07 1.96
N LEU A 32 106.38 -1.24 2.27
CA LEU A 32 107.42 -1.41 3.27
C LEU A 32 108.76 -1.56 2.56
N LEU A 33 109.61 -0.57 2.76
CA LEU A 33 110.91 -0.46 2.11
C LEU A 33 112.02 -0.75 3.14
N ARG A 34 113.09 -1.40 2.70
CA ARG A 34 114.31 -1.54 3.48
C ARG A 34 115.53 -1.32 2.62
N ALA A 35 116.60 -0.81 3.23
CA ALA A 35 117.89 -0.74 2.57
C ALA A 35 118.56 -2.13 2.61
N VAL A 36 119.00 -2.60 1.45
CA VAL A 36 119.74 -3.86 1.28
C VAL A 36 121.13 -3.54 0.79
N SER A 37 122.14 -4.22 1.32
CA SER A 37 123.53 -4.03 0.87
C SER A 37 123.88 -5.09 -0.15
N ASP A 38 124.38 -4.68 -1.32
CA ASP A 38 124.86 -5.55 -2.37
C ASP A 38 126.31 -5.15 -2.72
N GLY A 39 127.26 -5.81 -2.05
CA GLY A 39 128.66 -5.41 -2.09
C GLY A 39 128.85 -3.94 -1.65
N PRO A 40 129.51 -3.09 -2.48
CA PRO A 40 129.66 -1.67 -2.18
C PRO A 40 128.39 -0.84 -2.43
N ARG A 41 127.31 -1.42 -2.99
CA ARG A 41 126.04 -0.75 -3.34
C ARG A 41 125.03 -0.82 -2.19
N LYS A 42 124.17 0.20 -2.06
CA LYS A 42 123.00 0.19 -1.16
C LYS A 42 121.79 0.31 -2.06
N LEU A 43 120.95 -0.69 -2.02
CA LEU A 43 119.75 -0.81 -2.83
C LEU A 43 118.54 -0.56 -1.93
N LEU A 44 117.45 -0.04 -2.49
CA LEU A 44 116.19 0.06 -1.79
C LEU A 44 115.28 -1.09 -2.25
N GLU A 45 114.99 -2.02 -1.34
CA GLU A 45 114.07 -3.14 -1.60
C GLU A 45 112.70 -2.81 -1.04
N LEU A 46 111.69 -2.89 -1.89
CA LEU A 46 110.30 -3.02 -1.47
C LEU A 46 110.07 -4.48 -1.13
N TYR A 47 110.25 -4.81 0.15
CA TYR A 47 110.22 -6.19 0.61
C TYR A 47 108.80 -6.65 0.96
N ASP A 48 107.90 -5.72 1.26
CA ASP A 48 106.54 -6.04 1.70
C ASP A 48 105.57 -4.86 1.46
N TRP A 49 104.27 -5.12 1.60
CA TRP A 49 103.19 -4.15 1.62
C TRP A 49 102.34 -4.39 2.86
N THR A 50 101.95 -3.32 3.55
CA THR A 50 101.02 -3.38 4.68
C THR A 50 99.73 -2.62 4.37
N GLY A 51 98.65 -2.95 5.07
CA GLY A 51 97.30 -2.44 4.78
C GLY A 51 96.59 -3.27 3.72
N GLY A 52 95.94 -2.59 2.77
CA GLY A 52 95.32 -3.13 1.55
C GLY A 52 94.24 -4.23 1.67
N LEU A 53 93.22 -4.19 0.80
CA LEU A 53 92.18 -5.23 0.72
C LEU A 53 92.11 -5.94 -0.66
N ALA A 54 92.89 -5.49 -1.64
CA ALA A 54 93.03 -6.10 -2.97
C ALA A 54 94.24 -7.06 -3.01
N PRO A 55 94.42 -7.92 -4.03
CA PRO A 55 95.64 -8.73 -4.14
C PRO A 55 96.91 -7.88 -3.99
N LYS A 56 97.87 -8.39 -3.21
CA LYS A 56 99.08 -7.66 -2.84
C LYS A 56 99.92 -7.36 -4.10
N PRO A 57 100.41 -6.12 -4.29
CA PRO A 57 101.27 -5.80 -5.43
C PRO A 57 102.58 -6.59 -5.34
N HIS A 58 103.26 -6.72 -6.48
CA HIS A 58 104.56 -7.38 -6.53
C HIS A 58 105.62 -6.61 -5.71
N THR A 59 106.59 -7.33 -5.19
CA THR A 59 107.75 -6.82 -4.44
C THR A 59 109.00 -6.89 -5.31
N GLY A 60 110.06 -6.14 -4.95
CA GLY A 60 111.30 -6.08 -5.73
C GLY A 60 112.20 -4.92 -5.33
N TYR A 61 113.24 -4.67 -6.11
CA TYR A 61 114.18 -3.56 -5.89
C TYR A 61 113.79 -2.35 -6.72
N VAL A 62 114.07 -1.15 -6.21
CA VAL A 62 113.84 0.09 -6.97
C VAL A 62 114.91 0.22 -8.06
N GLY A 63 114.49 0.21 -9.32
CA GLY A 63 115.33 0.48 -10.49
C GLY A 63 114.94 1.79 -11.20
N PRO A 64 115.70 2.20 -12.23
CA PRO A 64 115.55 3.51 -12.87
C PRO A 64 114.17 3.78 -13.52
N ALA A 65 113.42 2.73 -13.85
CA ALA A 65 112.11 2.80 -14.51
C ALA A 65 110.97 2.17 -13.69
N GLY A 66 111.23 1.75 -12.44
CA GLY A 66 110.26 1.07 -11.59
C GLY A 66 110.85 -0.10 -10.80
N LEU A 67 109.97 -0.98 -10.28
CA LEU A 67 110.40 -2.15 -9.53
C LEU A 67 111.01 -3.21 -10.47
N VAL A 68 112.19 -3.69 -10.13
CA VAL A 68 112.90 -4.77 -10.81
C VAL A 68 113.06 -5.96 -9.87
N ALA A 69 112.87 -7.17 -10.39
CA ALA A 69 113.02 -8.38 -9.58
C ALA A 69 114.50 -8.75 -9.33
N ASP A 70 115.40 -8.31 -10.22
CA ASP A 70 116.84 -8.59 -10.14
C ASP A 70 117.58 -7.42 -9.49
N LEU A 71 118.35 -7.73 -8.44
CA LEU A 71 119.19 -6.77 -7.72
C LEU A 71 120.33 -6.20 -8.60
N ALA A 72 120.73 -6.89 -9.67
CA ALA A 72 121.71 -6.36 -10.63
C ALA A 72 121.18 -5.11 -11.37
N LEU A 73 119.87 -5.06 -11.62
CA LEU A 73 119.18 -3.96 -12.31
C LEU A 73 118.69 -2.87 -11.37
N ALA A 74 118.89 -3.04 -10.06
CA ALA A 74 118.50 -2.08 -9.05
C ALA A 74 119.36 -0.81 -9.12
N LEU A 75 118.75 0.32 -8.82
CA LEU A 75 119.43 1.59 -8.72
C LEU A 75 120.32 1.59 -7.47
N ASP A 76 121.55 2.05 -7.62
CA ASP A 76 122.52 2.15 -6.53
C ASP A 76 122.45 3.50 -5.83
N PHE A 77 122.15 3.48 -4.54
CA PHE A 77 121.99 4.66 -3.70
C PHE A 77 123.25 4.99 -2.87
N THR A 78 124.38 4.29 -3.05
CA THR A 78 125.58 4.50 -2.22
C THR A 78 126.40 5.75 -2.50
N GLY A 79 126.26 6.34 -3.69
CA GLY A 79 127.15 7.42 -4.11
C GLY A 79 126.76 8.83 -3.68
N ARG A 80 125.48 9.07 -3.34
CA ARG A 80 124.96 10.46 -3.22
C ARG A 80 124.24 10.81 -1.92
N GLY A 81 123.85 9.81 -1.13
CA GLY A 81 123.02 10.01 0.07
C GLY A 81 121.60 10.49 -0.28
N LEU A 82 120.57 9.91 0.31
CA LEU A 82 119.18 10.28 0.01
C LEU A 82 118.70 11.30 1.04
N ALA A 83 118.54 12.55 0.62
CA ALA A 83 118.15 13.66 1.50
C ALA A 83 116.66 13.61 1.86
N SER A 84 115.81 13.39 0.86
CA SER A 84 114.36 13.28 1.08
C SER A 84 113.65 12.57 -0.05
N VAL A 85 112.49 12.01 0.27
CA VAL A 85 111.51 11.53 -0.70
C VAL A 85 110.24 12.33 -0.49
N ALA A 86 109.81 13.02 -1.54
CA ALA A 86 108.58 13.77 -1.55
C ALA A 86 107.68 13.28 -2.69
N GLN A 87 106.40 13.59 -2.57
CA GLN A 87 105.45 13.44 -3.67
C GLN A 87 105.16 14.83 -4.23
N ASP A 88 105.30 15.01 -5.54
CA ASP A 88 104.96 16.27 -6.19
C ASP A 88 103.44 16.43 -6.39
N PRO A 89 102.94 17.62 -6.78
CA PRO A 89 101.51 17.85 -7.04
C PRO A 89 100.91 16.93 -8.11
N GLU A 90 101.73 16.42 -9.02
CA GLU A 90 101.38 15.46 -10.08
C GLU A 90 101.43 13.99 -9.62
N ALA A 91 101.66 13.76 -8.32
CA ALA A 91 101.73 12.46 -7.65
C ALA A 91 102.91 11.56 -8.06
N ASN A 92 103.94 12.10 -8.70
CA ASN A 92 105.21 11.41 -8.94
C ASN A 92 106.00 11.29 -7.63
N LEU A 93 106.84 10.25 -7.54
CA LEU A 93 107.80 10.14 -6.44
C LEU A 93 109.08 10.86 -6.83
N VAL A 94 109.43 11.86 -6.04
CA VAL A 94 110.59 12.73 -6.25
C VAL A 94 111.62 12.41 -5.18
N PHE A 95 112.74 11.85 -5.61
CA PHE A 95 113.89 11.51 -4.77
C PHE A 95 114.89 12.65 -4.87
N THR A 96 115.17 13.31 -3.75
CA THR A 96 116.20 14.35 -3.66
C THR A 96 117.40 13.79 -2.92
N TYR A 97 118.58 13.89 -3.53
CA TYR A 97 119.83 13.40 -2.96
C TYR A 97 120.58 14.51 -2.20
N ASP A 98 121.52 14.14 -1.32
CA ASP A 98 122.27 15.10 -0.48
C ASP A 98 123.16 16.04 -1.32
N ASP A 99 123.46 15.68 -2.57
CA ASP A 99 124.16 16.53 -3.54
C ASP A 99 123.25 17.51 -4.30
N GLY A 100 121.94 17.50 -4.00
CA GLY A 100 120.94 18.39 -4.59
C GLY A 100 120.36 17.91 -5.92
N VAL A 101 120.80 16.76 -6.46
CA VAL A 101 120.20 16.17 -7.66
C VAL A 101 118.83 15.59 -7.32
N THR A 102 117.89 15.66 -8.26
CA THR A 102 116.54 15.13 -8.10
C THR A 102 116.23 14.12 -9.19
N GLU A 103 115.68 12.96 -8.82
CA GLU A 103 115.17 11.95 -9.75
C GLU A 103 113.68 11.73 -9.52
N THR A 104 112.92 11.70 -10.62
CA THR A 104 111.47 11.58 -10.58
C THR A 104 111.04 10.25 -11.19
N ILE A 105 110.29 9.46 -10.42
CA ILE A 105 109.62 8.26 -10.92
C ILE A 105 108.18 8.67 -11.30
N PRO A 106 107.79 8.58 -12.60
CA PRO A 106 106.47 8.96 -13.06
C PRO A 106 105.35 8.25 -12.30
N ALA A 107 104.27 8.98 -12.03
CA ALA A 107 103.14 8.56 -11.22
C ALA A 107 102.50 7.27 -11.75
N TYR A 108 102.87 6.14 -11.14
CA TYR A 108 102.31 4.82 -11.43
C TYR A 108 100.76 4.77 -11.27
N PHE A 109 100.17 5.75 -10.58
CA PHE A 109 98.73 5.84 -10.31
C PHE A 109 97.98 6.94 -11.08
N ALA A 110 98.59 7.63 -12.05
CA ALA A 110 97.90 8.68 -12.82
C ALA A 110 96.60 8.22 -13.51
N PRO A 111 96.52 7.03 -14.16
CA PRO A 111 95.26 6.52 -14.73
C PRO A 111 94.17 6.27 -13.67
N VAL A 112 94.60 5.96 -12.45
CA VAL A 112 93.72 5.63 -11.33
C VAL A 112 93.11 6.89 -10.70
N LEU A 113 93.87 7.99 -10.65
CA LEU A 113 93.36 9.30 -10.25
C LEU A 113 92.36 9.85 -11.28
N ALA A 114 92.63 9.68 -12.57
CA ALA A 114 91.69 10.06 -13.63
C ALA A 114 90.38 9.25 -13.57
N ALA A 115 90.47 7.94 -13.30
CA ALA A 115 89.29 7.09 -13.10
C ALA A 115 88.49 7.50 -11.84
N ALA A 116 89.15 7.92 -10.76
CA ALA A 116 88.46 8.40 -9.56
C ALA A 116 87.69 9.70 -9.82
N ALA A 117 88.28 10.65 -10.56
CA ALA A 117 87.60 11.88 -10.96
C ALA A 117 86.37 11.60 -11.86
N GLN A 118 86.45 10.60 -12.74
CA GLN A 118 85.30 10.17 -13.54
C GLN A 118 84.19 9.56 -12.68
N VAL A 119 84.54 8.73 -11.69
CA VAL A 119 83.56 8.15 -10.75
C VAL A 119 82.85 9.24 -9.94
N ASP A 120 83.57 10.28 -9.51
CA ASP A 120 82.95 11.42 -8.82
C ASP A 120 82.01 12.22 -9.74
N ALA A 121 82.38 12.40 -11.01
CA ALA A 121 81.52 13.03 -12.01
C ALA A 121 80.25 12.18 -12.30
N ASP A 122 80.40 10.86 -12.42
CA ASP A 122 79.29 9.93 -12.61
C ASP A 122 78.36 9.94 -11.38
N ALA A 123 78.91 10.02 -10.16
CA ALA A 123 78.12 10.14 -8.93
C ALA A 123 77.30 11.43 -8.90
N GLN A 124 77.86 12.56 -9.32
CA GLN A 124 77.11 13.82 -9.46
C GLN A 124 76.00 13.72 -10.51
N ALA A 125 76.25 13.06 -11.65
CA ALA A 125 75.24 12.83 -12.69
C ALA A 125 74.08 11.94 -12.18
N VAL A 126 74.38 10.94 -11.36
CA VAL A 126 73.36 10.09 -10.72
C VAL A 126 72.50 10.89 -9.75
N GLU A 127 73.09 11.76 -8.92
CA GLU A 127 72.33 12.62 -8.00
C GLU A 127 71.41 13.59 -8.76
N LEU A 128 71.91 14.23 -9.84
CA LEU A 128 71.08 15.08 -10.69
C LEU A 128 69.92 14.32 -11.33
N THR A 129 70.18 13.10 -11.80
CA THR A 129 69.14 12.23 -12.39
C THR A 129 68.08 11.87 -11.35
N ARG A 130 68.49 11.60 -10.10
CA ARG A 130 67.56 11.33 -9.00
C ARG A 130 66.69 12.55 -8.68
N ALA A 131 67.29 13.73 -8.61
CA ALA A 131 66.56 14.98 -8.36
C ALA A 131 65.54 15.27 -9.47
N LEU A 132 65.90 15.05 -10.74
CA LEU A 132 64.98 15.18 -11.87
C LEU A 132 63.83 14.18 -11.79
N LEU A 133 64.10 12.94 -11.40
CA LEU A 133 63.08 11.90 -11.27
C LEU A 133 62.06 12.24 -10.17
N GLU A 134 62.51 12.77 -9.03
CA GLU A 134 61.61 13.24 -7.97
C GLU A 134 60.76 14.43 -8.43
N ALA A 135 61.36 15.40 -9.16
CA ALA A 135 60.60 16.52 -9.71
C ALA A 135 59.53 16.07 -10.72
N LEU A 136 59.86 15.12 -11.59
CA LEU A 136 58.91 14.53 -12.55
C LEU A 136 57.78 13.78 -11.83
N LYS A 137 58.10 13.02 -10.78
CA LYS A 137 57.11 12.31 -9.97
C LYS A 137 56.12 13.27 -9.34
N LEU A 138 56.61 14.36 -8.72
CA LEU A 138 55.78 15.43 -8.17
C LEU A 138 54.88 16.07 -9.23
N SER A 139 55.41 16.31 -10.44
CA SER A 139 54.61 16.87 -11.55
C SER A 139 53.51 15.91 -12.01
N VAL A 140 53.80 14.60 -12.06
CA VAL A 140 52.80 13.57 -12.42
C VAL A 140 51.74 13.46 -11.35
N GLU A 141 52.11 13.47 -10.07
CA GLU A 141 51.17 13.46 -8.94
C GLU A 141 50.26 14.70 -8.97
N GLY A 142 50.80 15.88 -9.26
CA GLY A 142 50.01 17.11 -9.44
C GLY A 142 49.03 17.01 -10.61
N THR A 143 49.46 16.45 -11.74
CA THR A 143 48.59 16.27 -12.91
C THR A 143 47.47 15.25 -12.64
N ALA A 144 47.78 14.15 -11.96
CA ALA A 144 46.79 13.16 -11.56
C ALA A 144 45.72 13.78 -10.64
N ALA A 145 46.14 14.59 -9.67
CA ALA A 145 45.19 15.30 -8.79
C ALA A 145 44.26 16.25 -9.56
N THR A 146 44.76 16.96 -10.59
CA THR A 146 43.90 17.79 -11.44
C THR A 146 42.92 16.98 -12.28
N VAL A 147 43.33 15.81 -12.80
CA VAL A 147 42.46 14.91 -13.54
C VAL A 147 41.36 14.34 -12.63
N ASP A 148 41.69 14.01 -11.38
CA ASP A 148 40.70 13.55 -10.40
C ASP A 148 39.67 14.63 -10.08
N LEU A 149 40.10 15.90 -9.95
CA LEU A 149 39.19 17.04 -9.77
C LEU A 149 38.28 17.26 -10.98
N ASP A 150 38.82 17.15 -12.20
CA ASP A 150 38.02 17.25 -13.44
C ASP A 150 37.01 16.09 -13.54
N ALA A 151 37.40 14.87 -13.16
CA ALA A 151 36.50 13.73 -13.12
C ALA A 151 35.33 13.94 -12.14
N GLN A 152 35.62 14.47 -10.95
CA GLN A 152 34.59 14.84 -9.97
C GLN A 152 33.65 15.93 -10.52
N ALA A 153 34.17 16.95 -11.21
CA ALA A 153 33.36 18.00 -11.82
C ALA A 153 32.43 17.46 -12.93
N VAL A 154 32.91 16.51 -13.74
CA VAL A 154 32.09 15.82 -14.74
C VAL A 154 30.98 14.99 -14.08
N GLU A 155 31.28 14.30 -12.99
CA GLU A 155 30.28 13.52 -12.25
C GLU A 155 29.19 14.40 -11.63
N MET A 156 29.59 15.54 -11.02
CA MET A 156 28.64 16.54 -10.54
C MET A 156 27.75 17.09 -11.66
N THR A 157 28.34 17.37 -12.83
CA THR A 157 27.60 17.87 -14.00
C THR A 157 26.59 16.82 -14.49
N ARG A 158 26.97 15.54 -14.53
CA ARG A 158 26.06 14.44 -14.88
C ARG A 158 24.91 14.33 -13.88
N ALA A 159 25.18 14.44 -12.58
CA ALA A 159 24.16 14.41 -11.55
C ALA A 159 23.16 15.58 -11.68
N LEU A 160 23.66 16.79 -11.98
CA LEU A 160 22.80 17.96 -12.23
C LEU A 160 21.90 17.75 -13.46
N LEU A 161 22.44 17.16 -14.53
CA LEU A 161 21.68 16.91 -15.75
C LEU A 161 20.55 15.90 -15.52
N GLU A 162 20.80 14.83 -14.76
CA GLU A 162 19.77 13.87 -14.38
C GLU A 162 18.70 14.49 -13.48
N ALA A 163 19.10 15.35 -12.52
CA ALA A 163 18.13 16.09 -11.70
C ALA A 163 17.25 17.02 -12.54
N LEU A 164 17.83 17.70 -13.54
CA LEU A 164 17.08 18.57 -14.45
C LEU A 164 16.10 17.75 -15.32
N LYS A 165 16.54 16.60 -15.85
CA LYS A 165 15.69 15.70 -16.63
C LYS A 165 14.47 15.24 -15.82
N LEU A 166 14.69 14.79 -14.59
CA LEU A 166 13.61 14.40 -13.67
C LEU A 166 12.66 15.57 -13.38
N SER A 167 13.18 16.79 -13.20
CA SER A 167 12.35 17.99 -13.00
C SER A 167 11.48 18.32 -14.23
N VAL A 168 12.02 18.14 -15.44
CA VAL A 168 11.28 18.36 -16.69
C VAL A 168 10.19 17.30 -16.87
N GLU A 169 10.50 16.02 -16.62
CA GLU A 169 9.52 14.93 -16.67
C GLU A 169 8.38 15.14 -15.66
N SER A 170 8.71 15.56 -14.43
CA SER A 170 7.72 15.94 -13.41
C SER A 170 6.82 17.10 -13.87
N THR A 171 7.41 18.11 -14.53
CA THR A 171 6.63 19.22 -15.09
C THR A 171 5.71 18.75 -16.22
N ALA A 172 6.20 17.89 -17.12
CA ALA A 172 5.41 17.33 -18.21
C ALA A 172 4.22 16.48 -17.72
N THR A 173 4.42 15.67 -16.67
CA THR A 173 3.32 14.91 -16.06
C THR A 173 2.27 15.83 -15.43
N THR A 174 2.68 16.93 -14.78
CA THR A 174 1.76 17.94 -14.23
C THR A 174 0.92 18.57 -15.33
N VAL A 175 1.54 18.99 -16.44
CA VAL A 175 0.82 19.53 -17.61
C VAL A 175 -0.15 18.49 -18.21
N GLY A 176 0.23 17.21 -18.23
CA GLY A 176 -0.66 16.12 -18.65
C GLY A 176 -1.89 15.99 -17.75
N HIS A 177 -1.73 16.11 -16.43
CA HIS A 177 -2.86 16.10 -15.49
C HIS A 177 -3.77 17.31 -15.68
N ASP A 178 -3.21 18.52 -15.90
CA ASP A 178 -3.98 19.73 -16.16
C ASP A 178 -4.82 19.61 -17.44
N ALA A 179 -4.24 19.05 -18.52
CA ALA A 179 -4.98 18.78 -19.75
C ALA A 179 -6.16 17.82 -19.53
N GLN A 180 -5.95 16.74 -18.76
CA GLN A 180 -7.03 15.82 -18.40
C GLN A 180 -8.12 16.49 -17.55
N ALA A 181 -7.74 17.36 -16.62
CA ALA A 181 -8.69 18.12 -15.81
C ALA A 181 -9.56 19.06 -16.67
N VAL A 182 -8.98 19.67 -17.71
CA VAL A 182 -9.72 20.50 -18.68
C VAL A 182 -10.71 19.66 -19.48
N GLU A 183 -10.32 18.48 -19.97
CA GLU A 183 -11.23 17.58 -20.69
C GLU A 183 -12.40 17.10 -19.80
N LEU A 184 -12.12 16.72 -18.56
CA LEU A 184 -13.16 16.36 -17.59
C LEU A 184 -14.11 17.53 -17.32
N THR A 185 -13.58 18.75 -17.19
CA THR A 185 -14.40 19.96 -17.01
C THR A 185 -15.33 20.18 -18.21
N ARG A 186 -14.83 19.98 -19.44
CA ARG A 186 -15.65 20.09 -20.65
C ARG A 186 -16.75 19.04 -20.70
N ALA A 187 -16.43 17.78 -20.37
CA ALA A 187 -17.42 16.70 -20.33
C ALA A 187 -18.51 16.95 -19.28
N LEU A 188 -18.14 17.45 -18.10
CA LEU A 188 -19.09 17.82 -17.05
C LEU A 188 -20.02 18.95 -17.52
N LEU A 189 -19.48 19.94 -18.23
CA LEU A 189 -20.27 21.05 -18.75
C LEU A 189 -21.32 20.59 -19.77
N GLU A 190 -20.96 19.66 -20.66
CA GLU A 190 -21.92 19.07 -21.61
C GLU A 190 -22.99 18.21 -20.91
N ALA A 191 -22.62 17.43 -19.89
CA ALA A 191 -23.59 16.67 -19.10
C ALA A 191 -24.56 17.58 -18.33
N LEU A 192 -24.07 18.69 -17.77
CA LEU A 192 -24.89 19.71 -17.10
C LEU A 192 -25.86 20.36 -18.09
N LYS A 193 -25.39 20.70 -19.29
CA LYS A 193 -26.23 21.27 -20.34
C LYS A 193 -27.39 20.33 -20.72
N LEU A 194 -27.11 19.04 -20.95
CA LEU A 194 -28.13 18.03 -21.22
C LEU A 194 -29.13 17.87 -20.06
N SER A 195 -28.65 17.91 -18.82
CA SER A 195 -29.52 17.84 -17.62
C SER A 195 -30.46 19.05 -17.52
N VAL A 196 -29.94 20.25 -17.82
CA VAL A 196 -30.74 21.48 -17.86
C VAL A 196 -31.78 21.42 -18.98
N GLU A 197 -31.40 20.97 -20.18
CA GLU A 197 -32.34 20.76 -21.30
C GLU A 197 -33.43 19.75 -20.96
N GLY A 198 -33.08 18.64 -20.31
CA GLY A 198 -34.06 17.65 -19.84
C GLY A 198 -35.00 18.21 -18.77
N THR A 199 -34.49 19.01 -17.83
CA THR A 199 -35.31 19.66 -16.80
C THR A 199 -36.26 20.67 -17.42
N ALA A 200 -35.81 21.48 -18.38
CA ALA A 200 -36.67 22.41 -19.11
C ALA A 200 -37.82 21.67 -19.83
N ALA A 201 -37.53 20.55 -20.49
CA ALA A 201 -38.55 19.74 -21.15
C ALA A 201 -39.59 19.17 -20.16
N THR A 202 -39.17 18.75 -18.95
CA THR A 202 -40.12 18.31 -17.92
C THR A 202 -40.99 19.45 -17.40
N VAL A 203 -40.43 20.65 -17.24
CA VAL A 203 -41.19 21.85 -16.83
C VAL A 203 -42.23 22.22 -17.90
N ASP A 204 -41.89 22.11 -19.17
CA ASP A 204 -42.84 22.34 -20.27
C ASP A 204 -44.00 21.33 -20.26
N LEU A 205 -43.70 20.05 -20.01
CA LEU A 205 -44.74 19.01 -19.86
C LEU A 205 -45.64 19.26 -18.64
N ASP A 206 -45.06 19.66 -17.50
CA ASP A 206 -45.83 20.01 -16.31
C ASP A 206 -46.73 21.23 -16.58
N ALA A 207 -46.24 22.24 -17.31
CA ALA A 207 -47.04 23.39 -17.71
C ALA A 207 -48.23 22.98 -18.60
N GLN A 208 -48.03 22.08 -19.57
CA GLN A 208 -49.10 21.53 -20.39
C GLN A 208 -50.13 20.74 -19.56
N ALA A 209 -49.68 19.92 -18.61
CA ALA A 209 -50.55 19.17 -17.71
C ALA A 209 -51.40 20.10 -16.83
N VAL A 210 -50.83 21.22 -16.36
CA VAL A 210 -51.56 22.26 -15.63
C VAL A 210 -52.63 22.92 -16.51
N GLU A 211 -52.32 23.24 -17.77
CA GLU A 211 -53.33 23.78 -18.69
C GLU A 211 -54.46 22.79 -18.97
N MET A 212 -54.14 21.51 -19.19
CA MET A 212 -55.15 20.46 -19.36
C MET A 212 -56.05 20.32 -18.12
N THR A 213 -55.45 20.38 -16.93
CA THR A 213 -56.19 20.32 -15.67
C THR A 213 -57.12 21.52 -15.52
N ARG A 214 -56.67 22.73 -15.87
CA ARG A 214 -57.52 23.93 -15.87
C ARG A 214 -58.68 23.79 -16.85
N ALA A 215 -58.44 23.26 -18.06
CA ALA A 215 -59.49 23.02 -19.05
C ALA A 215 -60.54 22.00 -18.55
N LEU A 216 -60.09 20.91 -17.93
CA LEU A 216 -60.98 19.92 -17.32
C LEU A 216 -61.83 20.52 -16.21
N LEU A 217 -61.24 21.38 -15.37
CA LEU A 217 -61.95 22.04 -14.27
C LEU A 217 -63.06 22.97 -14.79
N GLU A 218 -62.81 23.72 -15.86
CA GLU A 218 -63.85 24.54 -16.49
C GLU A 218 -64.97 23.69 -17.12
N ALA A 219 -64.62 22.57 -17.76
CA ALA A 219 -65.62 21.65 -18.30
C ALA A 219 -66.51 21.04 -17.19
N LEU A 220 -65.90 20.64 -16.07
CA LEU A 220 -66.61 20.15 -14.89
C LEU A 220 -67.54 21.21 -14.30
N LYS A 221 -67.06 22.44 -14.18
CA LYS A 221 -67.86 23.57 -13.68
C LYS A 221 -69.11 23.79 -14.56
N LEU A 222 -68.95 23.82 -15.87
CA LEU A 222 -70.06 23.91 -16.84
C LEU A 222 -71.05 22.73 -16.68
N SER A 223 -70.55 21.51 -16.50
CA SER A 223 -71.40 20.33 -16.28
C SER A 223 -72.20 20.42 -14.97
N VAL A 224 -71.59 20.94 -13.90
CA VAL A 224 -72.25 21.13 -12.61
C VAL A 224 -73.33 22.21 -12.72
N GLU A 225 -73.02 23.34 -13.36
CA GLU A 225 -73.99 24.41 -13.64
C GLU A 225 -75.17 23.89 -14.48
N GLY A 226 -74.91 23.08 -15.50
CA GLY A 226 -75.97 22.44 -16.30
C GLY A 226 -76.84 21.49 -15.46
N THR A 227 -76.23 20.70 -14.59
CA THR A 227 -76.97 19.78 -13.69
C THR A 227 -77.83 20.57 -12.69
N ALA A 228 -77.30 21.65 -12.12
CA ALA A 228 -78.05 22.52 -11.23
C ALA A 228 -79.27 23.13 -11.93
N ALA A 229 -79.12 23.60 -13.18
CA ALA A 229 -80.24 24.10 -13.97
C ALA A 229 -81.33 23.03 -14.24
N THR A 230 -80.94 21.78 -14.49
CA THR A 230 -81.92 20.68 -14.63
C THR A 230 -82.66 20.39 -13.33
N VAL A 231 -81.96 20.44 -12.18
CA VAL A 231 -82.58 20.25 -10.86
C VAL A 231 -83.58 21.36 -10.56
N ASP A 232 -83.27 22.62 -10.92
CA ASP A 232 -84.20 23.73 -10.76
C ASP A 232 -85.46 23.57 -11.62
N LEU A 233 -85.32 23.08 -12.86
CA LEU A 233 -86.46 22.75 -13.72
C LEU A 233 -87.33 21.63 -13.14
N ASP A 234 -86.70 20.57 -12.62
CA ASP A 234 -87.42 19.47 -11.96
C ASP A 234 -88.17 19.97 -10.71
N ALA A 235 -87.56 20.86 -9.92
CA ALA A 235 -88.21 21.47 -8.78
C ALA A 235 -89.45 22.31 -9.18
N GLN A 236 -89.36 23.08 -10.27
CA GLN A 236 -90.50 23.81 -10.83
C GLN A 236 -91.62 22.86 -11.31
N ALA A 237 -91.27 21.75 -11.98
CA ALA A 237 -92.22 20.76 -12.44
C ALA A 237 -92.95 20.07 -11.26
N VAL A 238 -92.24 19.80 -10.17
CA VAL A 238 -92.83 19.28 -8.92
C VAL A 238 -93.84 20.27 -8.35
N GLU A 239 -93.50 21.57 -8.31
CA GLU A 239 -94.41 22.58 -7.76
C GLU A 239 -95.67 22.77 -8.63
N GLN A 240 -95.54 22.72 -9.96
CA GLN A 240 -96.68 22.69 -10.88
C GLN A 240 -97.58 21.47 -10.65
N THR A 241 -96.96 20.29 -10.46
CA THR A 241 -97.70 19.05 -10.17
C THR A 241 -98.46 19.16 -8.85
N ARG A 242 -97.86 19.76 -7.81
CA ARG A 242 -98.51 20.03 -6.53
C ARG A 242 -99.70 20.98 -6.68
N ALA A 243 -99.57 22.04 -7.48
CA ALA A 243 -100.67 22.97 -7.76
C ALA A 243 -101.84 22.26 -8.48
N LEU A 244 -101.53 21.40 -9.46
CA LEU A 244 -102.55 20.65 -10.21
C LEU A 244 -103.28 19.64 -9.32
N LEU A 245 -102.56 18.97 -8.41
CA LEU A 245 -103.14 18.11 -7.37
C LEU A 245 -104.07 18.89 -6.44
N ALA A 246 -103.70 20.11 -6.03
CA ALA A 246 -104.54 20.95 -5.19
C ALA A 246 -105.85 21.35 -5.90
N ALA A 247 -105.77 21.75 -7.18
CA ALA A 247 -106.95 22.07 -7.99
C ALA A 247 -107.87 20.85 -8.19
N LEU A 248 -107.28 19.66 -8.42
CA LEU A 248 -108.05 18.42 -8.52
C LEU A 248 -108.77 18.09 -7.21
N ALA A 249 -108.10 18.30 -6.06
CA ALA A 249 -108.73 18.10 -4.75
C ALA A 249 -109.90 19.06 -4.50
N GLU A 250 -109.80 20.31 -4.97
CA GLU A 250 -110.90 21.28 -4.93
C GLU A 250 -112.08 20.84 -5.80
N GLN A 251 -111.82 20.40 -7.04
CA GLN A 251 -112.85 19.88 -7.94
C GLN A 251 -113.56 18.67 -7.34
N VAL A 252 -112.82 17.73 -6.76
CA VAL A 252 -113.41 16.58 -6.05
C VAL A 252 -114.28 17.04 -4.88
N GLY A 253 -113.89 18.12 -4.18
CA GLY A 253 -114.72 18.75 -3.15
C GLY A 253 -116.03 19.33 -3.70
N GLN A 254 -115.99 19.99 -4.85
CA GLN A 254 -117.18 20.53 -5.54
C GLN A 254 -118.09 19.41 -6.05
N ASP A 255 -117.51 18.38 -6.69
CA ASP A 255 -118.25 17.20 -7.17
C ASP A 255 -118.94 16.49 -6.00
N LYS A 256 -118.26 16.40 -4.84
CA LYS A 256 -118.87 15.88 -3.61
C LYS A 256 -120.07 16.70 -3.17
N GLN A 257 -119.99 18.04 -3.16
CA GLN A 257 -121.12 18.91 -2.83
C GLN A 257 -122.27 18.76 -3.84
N ALA A 258 -121.97 18.62 -5.13
CA ALA A 258 -122.97 18.38 -6.17
C ALA A 258 -123.69 17.04 -5.95
N VAL A 259 -122.96 15.98 -5.61
CA VAL A 259 -123.53 14.67 -5.25
C VAL A 259 -124.40 14.78 -4.00
N GLU A 260 -123.95 15.50 -2.95
CA GLU A 260 -124.76 15.76 -1.75
C GLU A 260 -126.06 16.53 -2.07
N GLY A 261 -126.00 17.48 -3.01
CA GLY A 261 -127.19 18.20 -3.50
C GLY A 261 -128.17 17.31 -4.28
N ILE A 262 -127.65 16.42 -5.13
CA ILE A 262 -128.45 15.41 -5.83
C ILE A 262 -129.09 14.44 -4.82
N LEU A 263 -128.35 14.04 -3.79
CA LEU A 263 -128.85 13.18 -2.71
C LEU A 263 -130.01 13.84 -1.96
N ALA A 264 -129.89 15.12 -1.62
CA ALA A 264 -130.95 15.89 -0.97
C ALA A 264 -132.21 16.04 -1.85
N ALA A 265 -132.04 16.21 -3.17
CA ALA A 265 -133.14 16.21 -4.13
C ALA A 265 -133.81 14.83 -4.25
N PHE A 266 -133.03 13.76 -4.14
CA PHE A 266 -133.52 12.38 -4.14
C PHE A 266 -134.29 12.05 -2.85
N GLU A 267 -133.88 12.57 -1.71
CA GLU A 267 -134.61 12.46 -0.42
C GLU A 267 -135.97 13.18 -0.46
N GLN A 268 -136.09 14.32 -1.14
CA GLN A 268 -137.39 14.97 -1.37
C GLN A 268 -138.35 14.14 -2.24
N LEU A 269 -137.82 13.40 -3.23
CA LEU A 269 -138.59 12.46 -4.05
C LEU A 269 -138.98 11.19 -3.28
N TYR A 270 -138.18 10.78 -2.29
CA TYR A 270 -138.41 9.59 -1.47
C TYR A 270 -139.60 9.70 -0.49
N GLY A 271 -140.11 10.92 -0.23
CA GLY A 271 -141.33 11.15 0.55
C GLY A 271 -142.63 10.64 -0.11
N HIS A 272 -142.62 10.39 -1.43
CA HIS A 272 -143.77 9.89 -2.18
C HIS A 272 -143.74 8.37 -2.45
N GLY A 273 -142.69 7.66 -2.04
CA GLY A 273 -142.40 6.27 -2.45
C GLY A 273 -142.41 5.23 -1.33
N GLN A 274 -143.24 5.39 -0.29
CA GLN A 274 -143.47 4.38 0.76
C GLN A 274 -144.29 3.14 0.29
N ALA A 275 -144.09 2.69 -0.93
CA ALA A 275 -144.61 1.41 -1.41
C ALA A 275 -143.51 0.73 -2.24
N ILE A 276 -143.16 -0.51 -1.85
CA ILE A 276 -142.17 -1.43 -2.48
C ILE A 276 -140.79 -1.48 -1.78
N SER A 277 -140.83 -1.83 -0.49
CA SER A 277 -140.18 -3.02 0.09
C SER A 277 -138.72 -3.36 -0.26
N LEU A 278 -137.81 -3.09 0.69
CA LEU A 278 -137.20 -4.14 1.53
C LEU A 278 -136.51 -5.35 0.84
N ALA A 279 -135.80 -5.18 -0.29
CA ALA A 279 -135.06 -6.31 -0.91
C ALA A 279 -133.67 -6.02 -1.52
N VAL A 280 -133.14 -4.79 -1.53
CA VAL A 280 -131.83 -4.50 -2.20
C VAL A 280 -130.78 -3.95 -1.23
N GLN A 281 -131.05 -4.05 0.07
CA GLN A 281 -130.16 -3.62 1.16
C GLN A 281 -128.97 -4.57 1.41
N GLN A 282 -128.59 -5.41 0.43
CA GLN A 282 -127.64 -6.51 0.67
C GLN A 282 -126.58 -6.77 -0.42
N SER A 283 -126.36 -5.86 -1.39
CA SER A 283 -125.39 -6.11 -2.49
C SER A 283 -124.26 -5.10 -2.71
N PHE A 284 -124.07 -4.06 -1.90
CA PHE A 284 -122.95 -3.10 -2.09
C PHE A 284 -122.07 -2.89 -0.85
N GLN A 285 -122.02 -3.91 0.02
CA GLN A 285 -120.98 -4.08 1.04
C GLN A 285 -119.72 -4.78 0.51
N ASN A 286 -119.68 -5.17 -0.78
CA ASN A 286 -118.57 -5.89 -1.40
C ASN A 286 -117.91 -5.09 -2.55
N ALA A 287 -117.31 -3.93 -2.27
CA ALA A 287 -116.42 -3.25 -3.24
C ALA A 287 -115.41 -2.29 -2.58
N VAL A 288 -114.98 -2.58 -1.34
CA VAL A 288 -114.06 -1.73 -0.55
C VAL A 288 -112.64 -2.32 -0.39
N GLN A 289 -112.24 -3.44 -1.01
CA GLN A 289 -110.98 -4.11 -0.58
C GLN A 289 -110.10 -4.74 -1.69
N SER A 290 -109.57 -3.95 -2.63
CA SER A 290 -108.31 -4.22 -3.38
C SER A 290 -107.95 -2.96 -4.19
N GLU A 291 -106.83 -2.23 -4.06
CA GLU A 291 -105.42 -2.60 -4.11
C GLU A 291 -104.57 -1.45 -3.54
N LEU A 292 -104.68 -1.14 -2.24
CA LEU A 292 -103.91 -0.05 -1.60
C LEU A 292 -102.58 -0.52 -0.97
N ALA A 293 -102.01 -1.67 -1.35
CA ALA A 293 -100.88 -2.23 -0.58
C ALA A 293 -99.81 -3.02 -1.37
N LEU A 294 -99.64 -2.83 -2.69
CA LEU A 294 -98.65 -3.64 -3.43
C LEU A 294 -97.50 -2.89 -4.14
N ASN A 295 -97.44 -1.55 -4.19
CA ASN A 295 -96.49 -0.87 -5.09
C ASN A 295 -95.53 0.18 -4.47
N LEU A 296 -95.09 0.04 -3.21
CA LEU A 296 -94.26 1.11 -2.59
C LEU A 296 -93.00 0.72 -1.78
N ALA A 297 -92.40 -0.47 -1.90
CA ALA A 297 -91.19 -0.74 -1.08
C ALA A 297 -90.07 -1.64 -1.65
N LEU A 298 -90.15 -2.13 -2.90
CA LEU A 298 -89.25 -3.20 -3.37
C LEU A 298 -88.24 -2.83 -4.48
N VAL A 299 -88.27 -1.61 -5.05
CA VAL A 299 -87.43 -1.30 -6.23
C VAL A 299 -86.17 -0.45 -5.94
N TYR A 300 -86.11 0.33 -4.86
CA TYR A 300 -84.99 1.29 -4.65
C TYR A 300 -83.84 0.83 -3.74
N ARG A 301 -83.86 -0.39 -3.18
CA ARG A 301 -82.89 -0.81 -2.13
C ARG A 301 -81.73 -1.70 -2.59
N ASN A 302 -81.76 -2.27 -3.81
CA ASN A 302 -80.77 -3.27 -4.22
C ASN A 302 -79.60 -2.76 -5.07
N GLU A 303 -79.75 -1.66 -5.83
CA GLU A 303 -78.68 -1.17 -6.72
C GLU A 303 -77.65 -0.24 -6.01
N THR A 304 -78.09 0.48 -4.98
CA THR A 304 -77.24 1.41 -4.20
C THR A 304 -76.27 0.67 -3.29
N GLU A 305 -76.66 -0.50 -2.78
CA GLU A 305 -75.86 -1.29 -1.83
C GLU A 305 -74.77 -2.11 -2.55
N GLN A 306 -75.00 -2.57 -3.80
CA GLN A 306 -73.98 -3.25 -4.61
C GLN A 306 -72.86 -2.30 -5.07
N LYS A 307 -73.20 -1.08 -5.52
CA LYS A 307 -72.20 -0.08 -5.93
C LYS A 307 -71.32 0.41 -4.77
N ARG A 308 -71.83 0.42 -3.53
CA ARG A 308 -71.07 0.82 -2.33
C ARG A 308 -70.00 -0.21 -1.94
N ILE A 309 -70.17 -1.49 -2.30
CA ILE A 309 -69.21 -2.57 -2.00
C ILE A 309 -68.05 -2.55 -3.00
N GLU A 310 -68.32 -2.35 -4.30
CA GLU A 310 -67.28 -2.23 -5.34
C GLU A 310 -66.39 -0.99 -5.15
N VAL A 311 -66.98 0.16 -4.79
CA VAL A 311 -66.22 1.40 -4.56
C VAL A 311 -65.29 1.27 -3.34
N ASN A 312 -65.71 0.59 -2.26
CA ASN A 312 -64.87 0.37 -1.08
C ASN A 312 -63.74 -0.65 -1.32
N ALA A 313 -63.95 -1.65 -2.19
CA ALA A 313 -62.90 -2.59 -2.60
C ALA A 313 -61.83 -1.91 -3.47
N LEU A 314 -62.24 -1.03 -4.39
CA LEU A 314 -61.34 -0.23 -5.22
C LEU A 314 -60.57 0.83 -4.42
N LEU A 315 -61.18 1.45 -3.40
CA LEU A 315 -60.52 2.35 -2.45
C LEU A 315 -59.45 1.65 -1.60
N THR A 316 -59.64 0.37 -1.30
CA THR A 316 -58.69 -0.45 -0.53
C THR A 316 -57.50 -0.89 -1.41
N GLN A 317 -57.72 -1.23 -2.69
CA GLN A 317 -56.64 -1.51 -3.64
C GLN A 317 -55.85 -0.25 -4.07
N ALA A 318 -56.51 0.91 -4.17
CA ALA A 318 -55.85 2.18 -4.46
C ALA A 318 -54.93 2.65 -3.31
N ALA A 319 -55.26 2.30 -2.06
CA ALA A 319 -54.42 2.59 -0.90
C ALA A 319 -53.11 1.75 -0.85
N GLU A 320 -53.10 0.54 -1.44
CA GLU A 320 -51.90 -0.32 -1.50
C GLU A 320 -50.93 0.06 -2.64
N ILE A 321 -51.41 0.70 -3.70
CA ILE A 321 -50.61 1.01 -4.91
C ILE A 321 -49.92 2.39 -4.82
N VAL A 322 -50.40 3.30 -3.98
CA VAL A 322 -49.91 4.70 -3.93
C VAL A 322 -48.79 4.95 -2.89
N PHE A 323 -48.41 3.99 -2.03
CA PHE A 323 -47.42 4.23 -0.95
C PHE A 323 -46.17 3.33 -0.87
N ASN A 324 -45.92 2.40 -1.80
CA ASN A 324 -44.72 1.53 -1.73
C ASN A 324 -43.46 2.07 -2.44
N GLY A 325 -43.44 3.35 -2.84
CA GLY A 325 -42.30 3.96 -3.55
C GLY A 325 -41.51 5.03 -2.78
N ALA A 326 -42.07 5.61 -1.72
CA ALA A 326 -41.45 6.62 -0.85
C ALA A 326 -42.17 6.53 0.51
N THR A 327 -41.58 6.08 1.62
CA THR A 327 -40.52 6.77 2.39
C THR A 327 -39.92 5.84 3.48
N ASP A 328 -39.38 4.67 3.13
CA ASP A 328 -38.69 3.80 4.12
C ASP A 328 -37.28 4.28 4.51
N ARG A 329 -36.85 5.44 4.00
CA ARG A 329 -35.62 6.10 4.47
C ARG A 329 -35.93 6.97 5.68
N PRO A 330 -35.02 7.04 6.67
CA PRO A 330 -35.21 7.90 7.83
C PRO A 330 -35.37 9.36 7.40
N THR A 331 -36.38 10.03 7.95
CA THR A 331 -36.55 11.49 7.81
C THR A 331 -35.55 12.26 8.67
N ILE A 332 -35.07 11.63 9.74
CA ILE A 332 -33.99 12.15 10.60
C ILE A 332 -32.66 11.99 9.87
N ARG A 333 -31.88 13.07 9.78
CA ARG A 333 -30.51 13.01 9.23
C ARG A 333 -29.56 12.35 10.25
N PRO A 334 -28.56 11.59 9.80
CA PRO A 334 -27.54 11.08 10.71
C PRO A 334 -26.76 12.26 11.32
N SER A 335 -26.47 12.17 12.63
CA SER A 335 -25.66 13.17 13.34
C SER A 335 -24.16 13.03 13.04
N PHE A 336 -23.74 11.85 12.55
CA PHE A 336 -22.42 11.63 11.98
C PHE A 336 -22.54 10.81 10.69
N ARG A 337 -21.87 11.24 9.62
CA ARG A 337 -21.80 10.52 8.35
C ARG A 337 -20.44 10.70 7.70
N TRP A 338 -19.86 9.60 7.25
CA TRP A 338 -18.70 9.57 6.37
C TRP A 338 -18.88 8.49 5.31
N HIS A 339 -18.44 8.76 4.07
CA HIS A 339 -18.51 7.81 2.96
C HIS A 339 -17.22 7.86 2.15
N ARG A 340 -16.69 6.70 1.76
CA ARG A 340 -15.44 6.59 0.98
C ARG A 340 -15.43 7.43 -0.30
N ASP A 341 -16.59 7.59 -0.94
CA ASP A 341 -16.73 8.33 -2.21
C ASP A 341 -16.51 9.84 -2.03
N GLN A 342 -16.44 10.34 -0.79
CA GLN A 342 -15.98 11.70 -0.53
C GLN A 342 -14.50 11.91 -0.88
N GLY A 343 -13.73 10.83 -1.05
CA GLY A 343 -12.31 10.86 -1.41
C GLY A 343 -11.37 11.37 -0.30
N VAL A 344 -11.94 11.87 0.80
CA VAL A 344 -11.21 12.38 1.97
C VAL A 344 -11.79 11.80 3.26
N LEU A 345 -10.92 11.57 4.25
CA LEU A 345 -11.33 11.09 5.57
C LEU A 345 -11.87 12.25 6.42
N ASP A 346 -13.03 12.05 7.08
CA ASP A 346 -13.63 13.07 7.97
C ASP A 346 -12.59 13.60 8.97
N PRO A 347 -12.35 14.93 9.06
CA PRO A 347 -11.31 15.52 9.92
C PRO A 347 -11.41 15.15 11.40
N ARG A 348 -12.60 14.81 11.90
CA ARG A 348 -12.82 14.38 13.30
C ARG A 348 -12.26 13.00 13.59
N ILE A 349 -12.01 12.19 12.56
CA ILE A 349 -11.34 10.89 12.70
C ILE A 349 -9.85 11.14 12.92
N GLU A 350 -9.39 10.83 14.12
CA GLU A 350 -7.98 10.77 14.48
C GLU A 350 -7.39 9.47 13.93
N LEU A 351 -6.40 9.57 13.04
CA LEU A 351 -5.71 8.43 12.46
C LEU A 351 -4.27 8.36 12.97
N SER A 352 -3.87 7.22 13.50
CA SER A 352 -2.51 7.00 14.01
C SER A 352 -1.99 5.61 13.66
N TYR A 353 -0.74 5.54 13.22
CA TYR A 353 0.06 4.33 13.05
C TYR A 353 1.54 4.70 12.90
N SER A 354 2.43 3.76 13.22
CA SER A 354 3.87 3.87 12.98
C SER A 354 4.27 3.20 11.66
N GLY A 355 5.32 3.73 11.03
CA GLY A 355 5.80 3.25 9.73
C GLY A 355 5.00 3.80 8.56
N LEU A 356 5.13 3.13 7.40
CA LEU A 356 4.43 3.47 6.17
C LEU A 356 3.38 2.40 5.86
N LEU A 357 2.19 2.84 5.45
CA LEU A 357 1.15 1.98 4.94
C LEU A 357 1.25 1.88 3.42
N ALA A 358 1.16 0.66 2.88
CA ALA A 358 1.00 0.45 1.45
C ALA A 358 -0.48 0.57 1.07
N VAL A 359 -0.80 1.52 0.19
CA VAL A 359 -2.15 1.72 -0.38
C VAL A 359 -2.03 1.90 -1.88
N PHE A 360 -3.03 1.45 -2.63
CA PHE A 360 -3.16 1.82 -4.03
C PHE A 360 -3.92 3.14 -4.16
N ASP A 361 -3.50 3.98 -5.10
CA ASP A 361 -4.28 5.14 -5.50
C ASP A 361 -5.38 4.78 -6.51
N ARG A 362 -6.21 5.76 -6.87
CA ARG A 362 -7.31 5.60 -7.83
C ARG A 362 -6.87 5.12 -9.23
N PHE A 363 -5.58 5.18 -9.54
CA PHE A 363 -5.01 4.75 -10.82
C PHE A 363 -4.35 3.37 -10.72
N GLY A 364 -4.43 2.71 -9.56
CA GLY A 364 -3.84 1.40 -9.33
C GLY A 364 -2.33 1.45 -9.08
N SER A 365 -1.78 2.60 -8.73
CA SER A 365 -0.36 2.74 -8.36
C SER A 365 -0.16 2.56 -6.87
N LEU A 366 0.79 1.69 -6.49
CA LEU A 366 1.13 1.41 -5.10
C LEU A 366 1.92 2.58 -4.49
N ARG A 367 1.46 3.09 -3.35
CA ARG A 367 2.09 4.18 -2.61
C ARG A 367 2.36 3.79 -1.17
N TRP A 368 3.46 4.29 -0.63
CA TRP A 368 3.83 4.16 0.77
C TRP A 368 3.55 5.47 1.49
N VAL A 369 2.58 5.48 2.40
CA VAL A 369 2.06 6.71 3.00
C VAL A 369 2.18 6.70 4.53
N PRO A 370 2.55 7.83 5.16
CA PRO A 370 2.49 8.00 6.61
C PRO A 370 1.05 8.33 7.07
N ALA A 371 0.80 8.22 8.39
CA ALA A 371 -0.52 8.51 8.98
C ALA A 371 -1.06 9.90 8.66
N SER A 372 -0.17 10.90 8.54
CA SER A 372 -0.54 12.27 8.18
C SER A 372 -1.16 12.40 6.79
N ALA A 373 -0.92 11.46 5.88
CA ALA A 373 -1.52 11.47 4.55
C ALA A 373 -3.02 11.14 4.56
N ARG A 374 -3.53 10.51 5.64
CA ARG A 374 -4.95 10.12 5.80
C ARG A 374 -5.52 9.40 4.56
N ALA A 375 -4.70 8.58 3.92
CA ALA A 375 -5.01 7.99 2.63
C ALA A 375 -6.10 6.92 2.72
N LEU A 376 -6.96 6.90 1.71
CA LEU A 376 -7.86 5.79 1.43
C LEU A 376 -7.15 4.80 0.50
N ASP A 377 -7.56 3.55 0.56
CA ASP A 377 -7.07 2.50 -0.33
C ASP A 377 -8.05 2.27 -1.48
N TYR A 378 -7.54 1.84 -2.62
CA TYR A 378 -8.29 1.65 -3.85
C TYR A 378 -8.06 0.25 -4.41
N ASP A 379 -9.04 -0.27 -5.12
CA ASP A 379 -8.91 -1.52 -5.84
C ASP A 379 -8.01 -1.27 -7.05
N PRO A 380 -6.86 -1.96 -7.17
CA PRO A 380 -5.87 -1.67 -8.21
C PRO A 380 -6.28 -2.13 -9.62
N VAL A 381 -7.35 -2.93 -9.73
CA VAL A 381 -7.87 -3.41 -11.02
C VAL A 381 -8.96 -2.47 -11.53
N THR A 382 -9.88 -2.08 -10.66
CA THR A 382 -11.09 -1.32 -11.01
C THR A 382 -10.98 0.17 -10.72
N GLY A 383 -10.00 0.60 -9.91
CA GLY A 383 -9.88 1.97 -9.41
C GLY A 383 -10.96 2.36 -8.39
N ALA A 384 -11.82 1.43 -7.98
CA ALA A 384 -12.88 1.69 -7.02
C ALA A 384 -12.29 1.92 -5.62
N CYS A 385 -12.76 2.94 -4.89
CA CYS A 385 -12.30 3.14 -3.51
C CYS A 385 -12.70 1.93 -2.64
N LEU A 386 -11.72 1.33 -1.96
CA LEU A 386 -11.94 0.27 -0.98
C LEU A 386 -12.38 0.85 0.37
N GLY A 387 -11.92 2.05 0.71
CA GLY A 387 -12.27 2.77 1.92
C GLY A 387 -11.07 3.04 2.82
N LEU A 388 -11.32 3.30 4.10
CA LEU A 388 -10.29 3.49 5.12
C LEU A 388 -9.67 2.13 5.48
N PRO A 389 -8.39 1.88 5.17
CA PRO A 389 -7.71 0.64 5.58
C PRO A 389 -7.50 0.62 7.10
N VAL A 390 -7.93 -0.45 7.77
CA VAL A 390 -7.70 -0.69 9.20
C VAL A 390 -7.17 -2.10 9.40
N PHE A 391 -5.90 -2.18 9.79
CA PHE A 391 -5.16 -3.43 9.97
C PHE A 391 -4.38 -3.40 11.28
N GLN A 392 -4.23 -4.58 11.88
CA GLN A 392 -3.32 -4.75 13.01
C GLN A 392 -1.85 -4.55 12.59
N GLY A 393 -1.02 -4.31 13.58
CA GLY A 393 0.41 -4.20 13.44
C GLY A 393 1.03 -5.54 13.03
N ARG A 394 1.97 -5.48 12.09
CA ARG A 394 2.69 -6.65 11.56
C ARG A 394 4.15 -6.28 11.33
N ALA A 395 5.03 -7.26 11.52
CA ALA A 395 6.43 -7.18 11.15
C ALA A 395 6.69 -8.14 9.98
N ASN A 396 7.55 -7.72 9.05
CA ASN A 396 8.08 -8.62 8.04
C ASN A 396 9.21 -9.42 8.71
N LEU A 397 9.05 -10.74 8.79
CA LEU A 397 10.02 -11.64 9.39
C LEU A 397 11.23 -11.91 8.47
N LEU A 398 11.19 -11.36 7.25
CA LEU A 398 12.29 -11.40 6.28
C LEU A 398 13.14 -10.13 6.45
N SER A 399 14.45 -10.27 6.22
CA SER A 399 15.40 -9.14 6.34
C SER A 399 15.24 -8.07 5.26
N SER A 400 14.61 -8.40 4.13
CA SER A 400 14.25 -7.42 3.10
C SER A 400 13.03 -7.88 2.31
N ARG A 401 12.23 -6.90 1.88
CA ARG A 401 11.09 -7.10 0.96
C ARG A 401 11.49 -7.23 -0.52
N ASN A 402 12.73 -6.83 -0.84
CA ASN A 402 13.23 -6.65 -2.21
C ASN A 402 14.30 -7.67 -2.58
N PHE A 403 14.41 -8.77 -1.83
CA PHE A 403 15.40 -9.83 -2.06
C PHE A 403 16.89 -9.40 -2.00
N THR A 404 17.18 -8.20 -1.50
CA THR A 404 18.53 -7.61 -1.50
C THR A 404 19.41 -8.09 -0.34
N THR A 405 18.81 -8.47 0.79
CA THR A 405 19.54 -8.92 1.98
C THR A 405 18.91 -10.17 2.58
N GLY A 406 19.76 -11.11 3.02
CA GLY A 406 19.38 -12.35 3.72
C GLY A 406 18.80 -13.46 2.85
N TRP A 407 18.90 -13.32 1.52
CA TRP A 407 18.50 -14.35 0.56
C TRP A 407 19.74 -15.07 0.01
N GLY A 408 19.73 -16.41 0.07
CA GLY A 408 20.76 -17.28 -0.49
C GLY A 408 20.25 -18.07 -1.69
N ALA A 409 21.15 -18.41 -2.61
CA ALA A 409 20.88 -19.43 -3.62
C ALA A 409 20.98 -20.82 -2.98
N ASN A 410 20.11 -21.74 -3.39
CA ASN A 410 20.25 -23.15 -3.03
C ASN A 410 21.62 -23.69 -3.51
N ALA A 411 22.18 -24.69 -2.82
CA ALA A 411 23.44 -25.32 -3.25
C ALA A 411 23.30 -25.80 -4.71
N GLY A 412 24.00 -25.16 -5.64
CA GLY A 412 23.80 -25.32 -7.10
C GLY A 412 23.87 -24.01 -7.90
N GLY A 413 23.70 -22.85 -7.26
CA GLY A 413 23.80 -21.55 -7.97
C GLY A 413 22.66 -21.34 -8.96
N ASP A 414 21.45 -21.77 -8.61
CA ASP A 414 20.39 -22.06 -9.60
C ASP A 414 19.62 -20.85 -10.14
N VAL A 415 19.75 -19.66 -9.55
CA VAL A 415 18.96 -18.47 -9.91
C VAL A 415 19.83 -17.22 -9.86
N VAL A 416 19.83 -16.45 -10.95
CA VAL A 416 20.54 -15.18 -11.08
C VAL A 416 19.54 -14.03 -10.92
N PHE A 417 19.95 -12.96 -10.25
CA PHE A 417 19.26 -11.66 -10.27
C PHE A 417 19.92 -10.77 -11.34
N PRO A 418 19.52 -10.82 -12.62
CA PRO A 418 19.95 -9.81 -13.54
C PRO A 418 19.04 -8.59 -13.34
N LEU A 419 19.62 -7.55 -12.72
CA LEU A 419 19.32 -6.15 -13.01
C LEU A 419 17.96 -5.61 -12.53
N LEU A 420 17.98 -4.42 -11.92
CA LEU A 420 16.82 -3.53 -11.83
C LEU A 420 16.41 -3.13 -13.26
N ILE A 421 15.23 -3.51 -13.73
CA ILE A 421 14.73 -3.10 -15.05
C ILE A 421 13.59 -2.08 -14.84
N GLU A 422 13.71 -0.85 -15.37
CA GLU A 422 12.67 0.22 -15.43
C GLU A 422 11.35 -0.23 -16.11
N THR A 423 10.19 0.42 -16.04
CA THR A 423 9.51 1.37 -15.13
C THR A 423 8.04 0.93 -15.19
N ASP A 424 7.60 0.03 -14.31
CA ASP A 424 6.15 -0.11 -14.08
C ASP A 424 5.80 1.04 -13.13
N SER A 425 5.23 2.13 -13.66
CA SER A 425 4.92 3.32 -12.87
C SER A 425 3.97 3.04 -11.69
N ARG A 426 3.33 1.86 -11.67
CA ARG A 426 2.49 1.40 -10.55
C ARG A 426 3.27 0.75 -9.41
N PHE A 427 4.48 0.25 -9.65
CA PHE A 427 5.32 -0.41 -8.65
C PHE A 427 6.78 0.05 -8.76
N SER A 428 7.28 0.73 -7.73
CA SER A 428 8.58 1.43 -7.76
C SER A 428 9.82 0.53 -7.91
N GLU A 429 9.73 -0.77 -7.66
CA GLU A 429 10.86 -1.71 -7.68
C GLU A 429 10.44 -3.07 -8.26
N ARG A 430 11.21 -3.62 -9.21
CA ARG A 430 11.03 -4.98 -9.74
C ARG A 430 12.36 -5.69 -9.96
N TYR A 431 12.41 -6.96 -9.61
CA TYR A 431 13.50 -7.89 -9.90
C TYR A 431 13.01 -8.94 -10.89
N LYS A 432 13.88 -9.40 -11.79
CA LYS A 432 13.59 -10.59 -12.60
C LYS A 432 14.25 -11.80 -11.96
N LEU A 433 13.46 -12.81 -11.61
CA LEU A 433 13.97 -14.08 -11.11
C LEU A 433 14.23 -14.99 -12.31
N VAL A 434 15.51 -15.24 -12.61
CA VAL A 434 15.94 -15.99 -13.80
C VAL A 434 16.59 -17.32 -13.39
N PRO A 435 15.90 -18.45 -13.60
CA PRO A 435 16.49 -19.78 -13.55
C PRO A 435 17.75 -19.89 -14.42
N THR A 436 18.83 -20.43 -13.87
CA THR A 436 20.08 -20.69 -14.62
C THR A 436 19.94 -21.90 -15.55
N ALA A 437 20.85 -22.05 -16.51
CA ALA A 437 20.91 -23.21 -17.40
C ALA A 437 21.46 -24.50 -16.74
N SER A 438 21.32 -24.63 -15.42
CA SER A 438 21.68 -25.80 -14.62
C SER A 438 20.46 -26.67 -14.36
N ASN A 439 20.63 -27.99 -14.18
CA ASN A 439 19.53 -28.84 -13.74
C ASN A 439 19.25 -28.60 -12.24
N GLY A 440 18.12 -27.98 -11.90
CA GLY A 440 17.82 -27.59 -10.53
C GLY A 440 16.34 -27.33 -10.26
N LEU A 441 16.03 -26.96 -9.01
CA LEU A 441 14.66 -26.54 -8.62
C LEU A 441 14.43 -25.04 -8.79
N HIS A 442 15.49 -24.28 -9.14
CA HIS A 442 15.44 -22.85 -9.44
C HIS A 442 14.71 -21.99 -8.40
N ARG A 443 15.24 -22.01 -7.17
CA ARG A 443 14.71 -21.25 -6.04
C ARG A 443 15.80 -20.60 -5.21
N ILE A 444 15.44 -19.48 -4.60
CA ILE A 444 16.19 -18.78 -3.55
C ILE A 444 15.51 -19.00 -2.21
N PHE A 445 16.24 -18.81 -1.12
CA PHE A 445 15.69 -18.95 0.22
C PHE A 445 16.17 -17.89 1.19
N HIS A 446 15.29 -17.56 2.12
CA HIS A 446 15.60 -16.83 3.34
C HIS A 446 15.65 -17.84 4.50
N SER A 447 16.72 -17.83 5.28
CA SER A 447 16.97 -18.85 6.31
C SER A 447 16.74 -18.36 7.72
N ASN A 448 16.50 -19.32 8.63
CA ASN A 448 16.46 -19.11 10.09
C ASN A 448 15.35 -18.17 10.56
N VAL A 449 14.18 -18.22 9.92
CA VAL A 449 12.99 -17.55 10.44
C VAL A 449 12.50 -18.32 11.68
N THR A 450 12.43 -17.64 12.82
CA THR A 450 11.97 -18.22 14.08
C THR A 450 10.47 -18.48 14.07
N LEU A 451 10.08 -19.68 14.49
CA LEU A 451 8.71 -20.14 14.57
C LEU A 451 8.27 -20.43 15.99
N VAL A 452 6.99 -20.17 16.24
CA VAL A 452 6.29 -20.41 17.49
C VAL A 452 5.17 -21.41 17.25
N SER A 453 5.10 -22.44 18.10
CA SER A 453 4.08 -23.48 18.02
C SER A 453 2.66 -22.90 18.02
N GLY A 454 1.81 -23.41 17.13
CA GLY A 454 0.42 -23.00 16.97
C GLY A 454 0.23 -21.70 16.18
N GLN A 455 1.29 -20.99 15.81
CA GLN A 455 1.19 -19.75 15.03
C GLN A 455 1.11 -20.03 13.52
N ALA A 456 0.21 -19.31 12.85
CA ALA A 456 0.14 -19.28 11.40
C ALA A 456 1.14 -18.26 10.83
N TYR A 457 1.75 -18.61 9.70
CA TYR A 457 2.68 -17.77 8.97
C TYR A 457 2.23 -17.67 7.50
N ALA A 458 2.20 -16.46 6.97
CA ALA A 458 1.83 -16.16 5.59
C ALA A 458 3.06 -15.65 4.82
N LEU A 459 3.54 -16.44 3.87
CA LEU A 459 4.54 -16.04 2.87
C LEU A 459 3.82 -15.47 1.65
N SER A 460 3.93 -14.16 1.47
CA SER A 460 3.32 -13.40 0.39
C SER A 460 4.38 -12.97 -0.61
N VAL A 461 4.18 -13.24 -1.89
CA VAL A 461 5.04 -12.74 -2.98
C VAL A 461 4.19 -12.02 -4.00
N VAL A 462 4.62 -10.81 -4.37
CA VAL A 462 4.01 -10.06 -5.47
C VAL A 462 4.82 -10.28 -6.74
N ALA A 463 4.19 -10.88 -7.75
CA ALA A 463 4.85 -11.31 -8.96
C ALA A 463 3.97 -11.13 -10.21
N ARG A 464 4.62 -11.10 -11.37
CA ARG A 464 3.98 -11.11 -12.69
C ARG A 464 4.70 -12.11 -13.59
N ALA A 465 3.94 -12.78 -14.44
CA ALA A 465 4.51 -13.64 -15.47
C ALA A 465 5.50 -12.86 -16.34
N GLY A 466 6.64 -13.47 -16.64
CA GLY A 466 7.53 -13.04 -17.71
C GLY A 466 7.38 -13.99 -18.87
N GLU A 467 8.50 -14.56 -19.30
CA GLU A 467 8.51 -15.67 -20.25
C GLU A 467 8.13 -17.00 -19.56
N TYR A 468 8.42 -17.12 -18.25
CA TYR A 468 7.82 -18.15 -17.41
C TYR A 468 6.53 -17.63 -16.76
N ARG A 469 5.60 -18.56 -16.49
CA ARG A 469 4.28 -18.26 -15.89
C ARG A 469 4.11 -18.78 -14.47
N TYR A 470 4.99 -19.64 -13.98
CA TYR A 470 4.79 -20.33 -12.71
C TYR A 470 5.74 -19.82 -11.61
N LEU A 471 5.15 -19.25 -10.57
CA LEU A 471 5.83 -18.91 -9.32
C LEU A 471 5.74 -20.10 -8.37
N SER A 472 6.85 -20.50 -7.75
CA SER A 472 6.86 -21.51 -6.70
C SER A 472 7.14 -20.91 -5.33
N LEU A 473 6.35 -21.28 -4.32
CA LEU A 473 6.56 -20.92 -2.92
C LEU A 473 6.68 -22.18 -2.05
N ARG A 474 7.56 -22.14 -1.05
CA ARG A 474 7.66 -23.20 -0.04
C ARG A 474 8.07 -22.65 1.31
N MET A 475 7.50 -23.23 2.36
CA MET A 475 7.94 -23.05 3.74
C MET A 475 8.45 -24.40 4.25
N ALA A 476 9.70 -24.48 4.70
CA ALA A 476 10.27 -25.75 5.18
C ALA A 476 11.18 -25.52 6.38
N GLY A 477 11.00 -26.32 7.43
CA GLY A 477 11.79 -26.19 8.66
C GLY A 477 11.60 -27.35 9.62
N ALA A 478 12.43 -27.41 10.65
CA ALA A 478 12.40 -28.47 11.67
C ALA A 478 11.17 -28.38 12.61
N ALA A 479 10.42 -27.27 12.56
CA ALA A 479 9.31 -26.96 13.45
C ALA A 479 7.93 -27.48 12.98
N GLY A 480 7.90 -28.37 11.98
CA GLY A 480 6.68 -29.07 11.55
C GLY A 480 5.66 -28.22 10.80
N VAL A 481 6.06 -27.12 10.14
CA VAL A 481 5.22 -26.49 9.12
C VAL A 481 5.09 -27.47 7.94
N PRO A 482 3.88 -27.80 7.46
CA PRO A 482 3.70 -28.69 6.31
C PRO A 482 4.56 -28.25 5.13
N SER A 483 5.47 -29.14 4.70
CA SER A 483 6.56 -28.80 3.76
C SER A 483 6.24 -29.32 2.37
N ALA A 484 5.44 -28.56 1.62
CA ALA A 484 5.22 -28.78 0.20
C ALA A 484 5.54 -27.53 -0.60
N THR A 485 6.06 -27.72 -1.81
CA THR A 485 6.24 -26.63 -2.78
C THR A 485 4.91 -26.43 -3.50
N ILE A 486 4.33 -25.25 -3.34
CA ILE A 486 3.12 -24.83 -4.03
C ILE A 486 3.51 -24.03 -5.27
N VAL A 487 2.83 -24.29 -6.37
CA VAL A 487 3.02 -23.57 -7.64
C VAL A 487 1.79 -22.72 -7.92
N PHE A 488 2.02 -21.44 -8.19
CA PHE A 488 1.04 -20.45 -8.60
C PHE A 488 1.18 -20.19 -10.09
N ASP A 489 0.08 -20.32 -10.82
CA ASP A 489 -0.01 -19.91 -12.21
C ASP A 489 -0.36 -18.41 -12.28
N LEU A 490 0.60 -17.61 -12.72
CA LEU A 490 0.47 -16.15 -12.78
C LEU A 490 -0.41 -15.66 -13.93
N ILE A 491 -0.81 -16.54 -14.86
CA ILE A 491 -1.71 -16.23 -15.98
C ILE A 491 -3.12 -16.69 -15.66
N ASP A 492 -3.29 -17.96 -15.28
CA ASP A 492 -4.61 -18.54 -15.00
C ASP A 492 -5.12 -18.22 -13.58
N LYS A 493 -4.26 -17.62 -12.73
CA LYS A 493 -4.58 -17.16 -11.37
C LYS A 493 -5.08 -18.29 -10.47
N VAL A 494 -4.44 -19.45 -10.59
CA VAL A 494 -4.71 -20.65 -9.79
C VAL A 494 -3.45 -21.10 -9.06
N ALA A 495 -3.63 -21.80 -7.94
CA ALA A 495 -2.53 -22.38 -7.16
C ALA A 495 -2.74 -23.88 -7.01
N THR A 496 -1.64 -24.64 -7.00
CA THR A 496 -1.71 -26.05 -6.61
C THR A 496 -2.03 -26.17 -5.12
N THR A 497 -2.48 -27.35 -4.69
CA THR A 497 -2.87 -27.59 -3.29
C THR A 497 -1.93 -28.61 -2.63
N ALA A 498 -1.85 -28.54 -1.30
CA ALA A 498 -1.20 -29.55 -0.47
C ALA A 498 -1.83 -29.55 0.93
N THR A 499 -1.82 -30.72 1.59
CA THR A 499 -2.39 -30.89 2.92
C THR A 499 -1.70 -29.99 3.95
N GLY A 500 -2.49 -29.28 4.76
CA GLY A 500 -1.98 -28.42 5.84
C GLY A 500 -1.45 -27.06 5.39
N LEU A 501 -1.59 -26.71 4.10
CA LEU A 501 -1.29 -25.40 3.55
C LEU A 501 -2.55 -24.79 2.94
N SER A 502 -2.68 -23.47 3.04
CA SER A 502 -3.69 -22.71 2.30
C SER A 502 -3.02 -21.67 1.40
N THR A 503 -3.70 -21.34 0.31
CA THR A 503 -3.21 -20.42 -0.71
C THR A 503 -4.24 -19.35 -0.99
N ALA A 504 -3.78 -18.15 -1.33
CA ALA A 504 -4.64 -17.09 -1.83
C ALA A 504 -3.94 -16.35 -2.98
N ILE A 505 -4.74 -15.86 -3.93
CA ILE A 505 -4.26 -15.02 -5.03
C ILE A 505 -5.12 -13.77 -5.05
N ARG A 506 -4.46 -12.61 -4.97
CA ARG A 506 -5.10 -11.31 -5.16
C ARG A 506 -4.54 -10.67 -6.42
N ASP A 507 -5.44 -10.33 -7.34
CA ASP A 507 -5.09 -9.57 -8.54
C ASP A 507 -4.81 -8.10 -8.18
N LEU A 508 -3.67 -7.59 -8.62
CA LEU A 508 -3.24 -6.20 -8.44
C LEU A 508 -3.25 -5.42 -9.77
N GLY A 509 -3.87 -5.98 -10.81
CA GLY A 509 -4.01 -5.39 -12.13
C GLY A 509 -2.74 -5.46 -12.98
N GLY A 510 -2.88 -5.33 -14.30
CA GLY A 510 -1.74 -5.34 -15.24
C GLY A 510 -0.90 -6.63 -15.19
N GLY A 511 -1.53 -7.76 -14.84
CA GLY A 511 -0.90 -9.07 -14.71
C GLY A 511 -0.11 -9.28 -13.42
N VAL A 512 -0.08 -8.30 -12.51
CA VAL A 512 0.60 -8.42 -11.22
C VAL A 512 -0.33 -9.07 -10.21
N LEU A 513 0.14 -10.12 -9.55
CA LEU A 513 -0.59 -10.86 -8.53
C LEU A 513 0.16 -10.84 -7.20
N GLN A 514 -0.57 -10.75 -6.10
CA GLN A 514 -0.09 -11.14 -4.78
C GLN A 514 -0.48 -12.61 -4.54
N CYS A 515 0.52 -13.46 -4.39
CA CYS A 515 0.37 -14.89 -4.12
C CYS A 515 0.77 -15.18 -2.68
N ASP A 516 -0.18 -15.68 -1.88
CA ASP A 516 0.01 -15.98 -0.47
C ASP A 516 0.04 -17.50 -0.24
N LEU A 517 1.04 -17.96 0.50
CA LEU A 517 1.15 -19.32 1.04
C LEU A 517 1.10 -19.27 2.56
N VAL A 518 0.13 -19.95 3.16
CA VAL A 518 -0.11 -19.93 4.61
C VAL A 518 0.05 -21.33 5.20
N GLY A 519 0.72 -21.42 6.34
CA GLY A 519 0.89 -22.66 7.09
C GLY A 519 1.07 -22.41 8.59
N THR A 520 0.65 -23.36 9.41
CA THR A 520 0.75 -23.27 10.88
C THR A 520 1.93 -24.09 11.39
N ALA A 521 2.77 -23.49 12.25
CA ALA A 521 3.87 -24.19 12.88
C ALA A 521 3.36 -25.18 13.94
N ALA A 522 3.79 -26.44 13.87
CA ALA A 522 3.40 -27.48 14.83
C ALA A 522 4.27 -27.46 16.10
N ALA A 523 5.46 -26.85 16.03
CA ALA A 523 6.40 -26.72 17.14
C ALA A 523 7.14 -25.38 17.10
N ASN A 524 7.89 -25.08 18.15
CA ASN A 524 8.87 -23.99 18.13
C ASN A 524 10.10 -24.45 17.31
N GLY A 525 10.73 -23.55 16.58
CA GLY A 525 11.95 -23.87 15.84
C GLY A 525 12.29 -22.84 14.77
N THR A 526 12.95 -23.27 13.70
CA THR A 526 13.29 -22.41 12.56
C THR A 526 12.75 -22.96 11.25
N MET A 527 12.52 -22.06 10.29
CA MET A 527 12.20 -22.40 8.91
C MET A 527 13.00 -21.57 7.92
N ASN A 528 13.05 -22.11 6.70
CA ASN A 528 13.45 -21.40 5.50
C ASN A 528 12.20 -21.10 4.67
N ALA A 529 12.13 -19.88 4.14
CA ALA A 529 11.14 -19.47 3.15
C ALA A 529 11.78 -19.50 1.77
N TYR A 530 11.17 -20.21 0.81
CA TYR A 530 11.67 -20.36 -0.55
C TYR A 530 10.76 -19.67 -1.54
N VAL A 531 11.38 -19.01 -2.52
CA VAL A 531 10.72 -18.38 -3.67
C VAL A 531 11.47 -18.84 -4.92
N GLY A 532 10.75 -19.26 -5.96
CA GLY A 532 11.37 -19.87 -7.14
C GLY A 532 10.48 -19.83 -8.38
N VAL A 533 10.97 -20.44 -9.44
CA VAL A 533 10.27 -20.59 -10.72
C VAL A 533 10.10 -22.08 -11.04
N SER A 534 8.96 -22.43 -11.62
CA SER A 534 8.68 -23.77 -12.14
C SER A 534 8.44 -23.71 -13.65
N ASP A 535 8.72 -24.80 -14.37
CA ASP A 535 8.32 -25.00 -15.77
C ASP A 535 6.96 -25.71 -15.87
N VAL A 536 6.49 -26.32 -14.78
CA VAL A 536 5.24 -27.10 -14.73
C VAL A 536 4.31 -26.66 -13.59
N PHE A 537 3.00 -26.79 -13.81
CA PHE A 537 1.98 -26.54 -12.78
C PHE A 537 1.74 -27.79 -11.93
N THR A 538 2.67 -28.12 -11.04
CA THR A 538 2.54 -29.29 -10.16
C THR A 538 3.21 -29.05 -8.81
N SER A 539 2.51 -29.41 -7.71
CA SER A 539 3.10 -29.36 -6.37
C SER A 539 4.32 -30.27 -6.29
N ASN A 540 5.40 -29.79 -5.67
CA ASN A 540 6.69 -30.51 -5.60
C ASN A 540 7.23 -30.95 -6.97
N TYR A 541 7.18 -30.05 -7.96
CA TYR A 541 7.77 -30.26 -9.28
C TYR A 541 9.24 -30.76 -9.20
N PRO A 542 9.67 -31.58 -10.17
CA PRO A 542 11.02 -32.12 -10.23
C PRO A 542 12.05 -31.06 -10.64
N SER A 543 13.35 -31.37 -10.52
CA SER A 543 14.39 -30.52 -11.12
C SER A 543 14.26 -30.49 -12.64
N TRP A 544 14.57 -29.34 -13.24
CA TRP A 544 14.51 -29.10 -14.67
C TRP A 544 15.68 -28.23 -15.12
N ILE A 545 15.88 -28.13 -16.44
CA ILE A 545 16.94 -27.31 -17.04
C ILE A 545 16.30 -26.10 -17.70
N ALA A 546 16.63 -24.90 -17.24
CA ALA A 546 16.16 -23.66 -17.84
C ALA A 546 17.07 -23.15 -18.96
N ASP A 547 16.65 -22.07 -19.62
CA ASP A 547 17.40 -21.41 -20.69
C ASP A 547 18.42 -20.36 -20.20
N GLY A 548 18.44 -20.05 -18.90
CA GLY A 548 19.32 -19.04 -18.32
C GLY A 548 18.89 -17.58 -18.58
N THR A 549 17.75 -17.31 -19.21
CA THR A 549 17.34 -15.94 -19.62
C THR A 549 15.86 -15.60 -19.36
N SER A 550 14.98 -16.59 -19.50
CA SER A 550 13.55 -16.47 -19.20
C SER A 550 13.31 -16.41 -17.70
N GLY A 551 12.29 -15.67 -17.26
CA GLY A 551 12.04 -15.51 -15.83
C GLY A 551 10.61 -15.09 -15.50
N ILE A 552 10.42 -14.79 -14.22
CA ILE A 552 9.24 -14.08 -13.71
C ILE A 552 9.67 -12.74 -13.11
N TYR A 553 8.76 -11.77 -13.08
CA TYR A 553 8.99 -10.50 -12.39
C TYR A 553 8.49 -10.58 -10.96
N VAL A 554 9.26 -10.09 -10.01
CA VAL A 554 8.93 -10.07 -8.59
C VAL A 554 9.12 -8.66 -8.03
N TYR A 555 8.11 -8.18 -7.31
CA TYR A 555 8.01 -6.79 -6.83
C TYR A 555 8.19 -6.66 -5.32
N ALA A 556 7.72 -7.66 -4.56
CA ALA A 556 7.85 -7.66 -3.11
C ALA A 556 7.72 -9.08 -2.54
N VAL A 557 8.32 -9.31 -1.37
CA VAL A 557 8.14 -10.51 -0.57
C VAL A 557 8.00 -10.19 0.91
N ASN A 558 7.02 -10.83 1.55
CA ASN A 558 6.70 -10.62 2.95
C ASN A 558 6.43 -11.94 3.63
N LEU A 559 6.98 -12.13 4.83
CA LEU A 559 6.58 -13.21 5.72
C LEU A 559 6.03 -12.58 6.99
N GLN A 560 4.78 -12.87 7.31
CA GLN A 560 4.09 -12.27 8.45
C GLN A 560 3.46 -13.36 9.31
N THR A 561 3.28 -13.09 10.60
CA THR A 561 2.39 -13.91 11.43
C THR A 561 0.94 -13.65 11.07
N GLY A 562 0.11 -14.68 11.08
CA GLY A 562 -1.32 -14.61 10.76
C GLY A 562 -1.75 -15.57 9.64
N GLY A 563 -3.05 -15.82 9.57
CA GLY A 563 -3.65 -16.78 8.64
C GLY A 563 -4.34 -16.16 7.41
N SER A 564 -4.18 -14.86 7.16
CA SER A 564 -4.89 -14.15 6.09
C SER A 564 -3.96 -13.30 5.23
N SER A 565 -4.43 -13.03 4.00
CA SER A 565 -3.78 -12.10 3.08
C SER A 565 -3.80 -10.70 3.70
N THR A 566 -2.61 -10.14 3.90
CA THR A 566 -2.43 -8.78 4.42
C THR A 566 -1.76 -7.91 3.36
N PRO A 567 -1.99 -6.58 3.40
CA PRO A 567 -1.24 -5.67 2.54
C PRO A 567 0.26 -5.87 2.73
N ILE A 568 1.00 -5.73 1.63
CA ILE A 568 2.46 -5.69 1.61
C ILE A 568 2.93 -4.64 2.63
N ILE A 569 3.91 -4.98 3.45
CA ILE A 569 4.52 -4.06 4.42
C ILE A 569 6.01 -3.87 4.09
N GLY A 570 6.60 -2.78 4.61
CA GLY A 570 8.04 -2.60 4.63
C GLY A 570 8.70 -3.55 5.64
N ALA A 571 9.52 -3.00 6.53
CA ALA A 571 10.04 -3.76 7.68
C ALA A 571 8.93 -4.05 8.71
N ALA A 572 8.09 -3.05 8.99
CA ALA A 572 6.96 -3.19 9.90
C ALA A 572 5.88 -2.17 9.57
N ARG A 573 4.65 -2.47 10.01
CA ARG A 573 3.51 -1.57 10.05
C ARG A 573 2.95 -1.58 11.47
N GLY A 574 2.75 -0.41 12.08
CA GLY A 574 2.08 -0.29 13.37
C GLY A 574 0.58 -0.61 13.29
N ASN A 575 -0.07 -0.76 14.44
CA ASN A 575 -1.53 -0.82 14.53
C ASN A 575 -2.15 0.43 13.88
N ILE A 576 -3.07 0.25 12.95
CA ILE A 576 -3.84 1.36 12.39
C ILE A 576 -5.00 1.65 13.31
N LEU A 577 -4.92 2.77 14.04
CA LEU A 577 -5.96 3.21 14.96
C LEU A 577 -6.67 4.41 14.36
N ALA A 578 -7.96 4.26 14.11
CA ALA A 578 -8.86 5.30 13.66
C ALA A 578 -9.94 5.50 14.71
N GLN A 579 -10.04 6.71 15.28
CA GLN A 579 -10.99 6.97 16.36
C GLN A 579 -11.58 8.38 16.33
N ILE A 580 -12.72 8.58 17.00
CA ILE A 580 -13.25 9.89 17.37
C ILE A 580 -13.41 9.91 18.89
N SER A 581 -12.93 10.95 19.55
CA SER A 581 -12.95 11.06 21.00
C SER A 581 -13.38 12.45 21.48
N GLY A 582 -13.58 12.60 22.80
CA GLY A 582 -13.82 13.89 23.44
C GLY A 582 -15.06 14.63 22.94
N LEU A 583 -14.92 15.94 22.72
CA LEU A 583 -16.03 16.82 22.32
C LEU A 583 -16.60 16.46 20.95
N ALA A 584 -15.76 15.99 20.03
CA ALA A 584 -16.22 15.59 18.69
C ALA A 584 -17.21 14.40 18.77
N LEU A 585 -17.03 13.49 19.72
CA LEU A 585 -17.95 12.38 19.97
C LEU A 585 -19.25 12.83 20.64
N SER A 586 -19.15 13.65 21.70
CA SER A 586 -20.32 14.06 22.49
C SER A 586 -21.31 14.93 21.71
N GLN A 587 -20.87 15.55 20.60
CA GLN A 587 -21.74 16.30 19.71
C GLN A 587 -22.75 15.46 18.91
N PHE A 588 -22.49 14.16 18.71
CA PHE A 588 -23.35 13.33 17.87
C PHE A 588 -23.85 12.03 18.53
N PHE A 589 -23.14 11.53 19.54
CA PHE A 589 -23.43 10.25 20.17
C PHE A 589 -24.50 10.35 21.28
N ASN A 590 -25.48 9.44 21.28
CA ASN A 590 -26.48 9.32 22.33
C ASN A 590 -26.32 7.96 23.05
N PRO A 591 -25.97 7.92 24.34
CA PRO A 591 -25.75 6.66 25.06
C PRO A 591 -27.03 5.87 25.36
N ASN A 592 -28.20 6.50 25.32
CA ASN A 592 -29.46 5.86 25.72
C ASN A 592 -30.13 5.09 24.58
N GLU A 593 -29.96 5.57 23.36
CA GLU A 593 -30.49 4.97 22.14
C GLU A 593 -29.70 5.44 20.92
N GLY A 594 -29.70 4.66 19.85
CA GLY A 594 -29.05 5.05 18.61
C GLY A 594 -29.13 3.98 17.54
N THR A 595 -28.72 4.37 16.33
CA THR A 595 -28.58 3.45 15.18
C THR A 595 -27.24 3.68 14.51
N ILE A 596 -26.47 2.61 14.36
CA ILE A 596 -25.17 2.56 13.73
C ILE A 596 -25.33 1.86 12.38
N VAL A 597 -24.90 2.50 11.31
CA VAL A 597 -24.80 1.89 9.98
C VAL A 597 -23.34 1.88 9.57
N VAL A 598 -22.82 0.72 9.20
CA VAL A 598 -21.44 0.57 8.73
C VAL A 598 -21.40 -0.33 7.51
N GLU A 599 -20.69 0.12 6.48
CA GLU A 599 -20.29 -0.69 5.34
C GLU A 599 -18.79 -0.98 5.45
N PHE A 600 -18.40 -2.23 5.20
CA PHE A 600 -17.03 -2.68 5.39
C PHE A 600 -16.69 -3.88 4.51
N ILE A 601 -15.39 -4.15 4.40
CA ILE A 601 -14.82 -5.39 3.86
C ILE A 601 -13.91 -5.94 4.96
N SER A 602 -14.11 -7.20 5.37
CA SER A 602 -13.24 -7.91 6.31
C SER A 602 -12.45 -8.97 5.57
N THR A 603 -11.12 -9.01 5.71
CA THR A 603 -10.29 -10.14 5.21
C THR A 603 -9.95 -11.15 6.30
N ALA A 604 -10.46 -10.93 7.52
CA ALA A 604 -10.26 -11.87 8.61
C ALA A 604 -10.93 -13.21 8.30
N PRO A 605 -10.31 -14.35 8.67
CA PRO A 605 -10.94 -15.65 8.58
C PRO A 605 -12.26 -15.73 9.36
N VAL A 606 -13.12 -16.65 8.95
CA VAL A 606 -14.33 -16.98 9.72
C VAL A 606 -13.90 -17.56 11.07
N GLY A 607 -14.42 -16.99 12.17
CA GLY A 607 -14.04 -17.37 13.53
C GLY A 607 -13.02 -16.44 14.20
N ASP A 608 -12.56 -15.39 13.51
CA ASP A 608 -11.80 -14.33 14.16
C ASP A 608 -12.76 -13.30 14.79
N SER A 609 -12.42 -12.86 16.01
CA SER A 609 -13.09 -11.75 16.69
C SER A 609 -12.50 -10.42 16.22
N THR A 610 -13.25 -9.70 15.39
CA THR A 610 -12.85 -8.39 14.85
C THR A 610 -13.92 -7.34 15.12
N ARG A 611 -13.59 -6.06 14.88
CA ARG A 611 -14.50 -4.94 15.12
C ARG A 611 -14.57 -4.08 13.88
N MET A 612 -15.79 -3.72 13.48
CA MET A 612 -16.02 -2.75 12.40
C MET A 612 -16.16 -1.35 12.98
N ILE A 613 -16.91 -1.24 14.08
CA ILE A 613 -17.11 0.01 14.81
C ILE A 613 -17.43 -0.32 16.27
N SER A 614 -16.78 0.39 17.20
CA SER A 614 -16.97 0.20 18.64
C SER A 614 -17.07 1.54 19.36
N PHE A 615 -18.20 1.79 20.01
CA PHE A 615 -18.34 2.88 20.97
C PHE A 615 -18.05 2.30 22.36
N ASN A 616 -16.98 2.75 23.01
CA ASN A 616 -16.53 2.19 24.28
C ASN A 616 -16.01 3.26 25.27
N SER A 617 -15.95 2.84 26.53
CA SER A 617 -15.49 3.66 27.67
C SER A 617 -13.96 3.71 27.83
N GLY A 618 -13.20 3.14 26.89
CA GLY A 618 -11.75 3.20 26.86
C GLY A 618 -10.96 2.29 27.83
N GLY A 619 -11.62 1.44 28.60
CA GLY A 619 -10.98 0.35 29.35
C GLY A 619 -10.78 -0.91 28.49
N ALA A 620 -10.12 -1.93 29.05
CA ALA A 620 -10.03 -3.25 28.42
C ALA A 620 -11.43 -3.79 28.05
N ALA A 621 -11.53 -4.54 26.95
CA ALA A 621 -12.79 -5.06 26.40
C ALA A 621 -13.64 -5.87 27.41
N SER A 622 -13.05 -6.29 28.52
CA SER A 622 -13.64 -7.16 29.54
C SER A 622 -14.46 -6.45 30.63
N THR A 623 -14.42 -5.12 30.76
CA THR A 623 -15.12 -4.43 31.88
C THR A 623 -15.91 -3.17 31.49
N GLY A 624 -15.53 -2.47 30.42
CA GLY A 624 -16.21 -1.24 29.97
C GLY A 624 -17.53 -1.49 29.23
N GLY A 625 -18.53 -0.63 29.49
CA GLY A 625 -19.75 -0.61 28.69
C GLY A 625 -19.46 -0.22 27.24
N HIS A 626 -20.12 -0.89 26.30
CA HIS A 626 -19.90 -0.66 24.87
C HIS A 626 -21.10 -1.05 24.00
N ILE A 627 -21.15 -0.44 22.82
CA ILE A 627 -22.03 -0.81 21.72
C ILE A 627 -21.20 -0.93 20.44
N GLN A 628 -21.29 -2.06 19.74
CA GLN A 628 -20.42 -2.33 18.61
C GLN A 628 -21.04 -3.26 17.57
N ILE A 629 -20.51 -3.15 16.35
CA ILE A 629 -20.71 -4.12 15.26
C ILE A 629 -19.37 -4.83 15.08
N ALA A 630 -19.41 -6.16 15.17
CA ALA A 630 -18.23 -7.00 15.29
C ALA A 630 -18.36 -8.28 14.46
N THR A 631 -17.28 -9.06 14.39
CA THR A 631 -17.37 -10.49 14.08
C THR A 631 -17.19 -11.30 15.35
N SER A 632 -17.85 -12.45 15.42
CA SER A 632 -17.73 -13.38 16.54
C SER A 632 -16.71 -14.46 16.24
N SER A 633 -15.97 -14.88 17.27
CA SER A 633 -15.12 -16.06 17.19
C SER A 633 -15.86 -17.38 17.39
N THR A 634 -17.14 -17.31 17.77
CA THR A 634 -17.98 -18.49 17.93
C THR A 634 -18.36 -19.07 16.56
N ALA A 635 -18.10 -20.36 16.36
CA ALA A 635 -18.47 -21.05 15.14
C ALA A 635 -19.95 -20.82 14.76
N GLY A 636 -20.21 -20.45 13.50
CA GLY A 636 -21.55 -20.13 12.99
C GLY A 636 -22.06 -18.71 13.28
N GLN A 637 -21.32 -17.91 14.06
CA GLN A 637 -21.60 -16.49 14.25
C GLN A 637 -20.59 -15.67 13.42
N GLY A 638 -21.04 -15.12 12.29
CA GLY A 638 -20.21 -14.24 11.46
C GLY A 638 -20.27 -12.80 11.94
N SER A 639 -21.04 -11.97 11.23
CA SER A 639 -21.29 -10.59 11.64
C SER A 639 -22.24 -10.56 12.83
N VAL A 640 -21.97 -9.71 13.82
CA VAL A 640 -22.78 -9.59 15.03
C VAL A 640 -23.00 -8.14 15.43
N MET A 641 -24.11 -7.88 16.12
CA MET A 641 -24.30 -6.68 16.93
C MET A 641 -24.12 -7.05 18.40
N GLN A 642 -23.40 -6.21 19.14
CA GLN A 642 -23.08 -6.45 20.54
C GLN A 642 -23.33 -5.22 21.40
N LYS A 643 -23.98 -5.43 22.54
CA LYS A 643 -24.10 -4.45 23.61
C LYS A 643 -23.61 -5.06 24.91
N ARG A 644 -22.83 -4.29 25.65
CA ARG A 644 -22.48 -4.57 27.03
C ARG A 644 -22.94 -3.42 27.92
N PRO A 645 -23.92 -3.64 28.80
CA PRO A 645 -24.20 -2.69 29.88
C PRO A 645 -22.96 -2.49 30.75
N ASN A 646 -22.77 -1.30 31.32
CA ASN A 646 -21.62 -1.02 32.17
C ASN A 646 -21.59 -1.98 33.37
N GLY A 647 -20.49 -2.72 33.57
CA GLY A 647 -20.38 -3.77 34.59
C GLY A 647 -21.23 -5.04 34.33
N GLY A 648 -21.95 -5.12 33.21
CA GLY A 648 -22.78 -6.26 32.83
C GLY A 648 -22.06 -7.27 31.92
N VAL A 649 -22.83 -8.22 31.37
CA VAL A 649 -22.37 -9.24 30.41
C VAL A 649 -22.64 -8.78 28.97
N VAL A 650 -21.76 -9.15 28.03
CA VAL A 650 -21.94 -8.87 26.60
C VAL A 650 -23.14 -9.68 26.09
N GLN A 651 -24.10 -8.99 25.48
CA GLN A 651 -25.17 -9.61 24.72
C GLN A 651 -24.85 -9.49 23.23
N THR A 652 -24.92 -10.62 22.53
CA THR A 652 -24.55 -10.74 21.12
C THR A 652 -25.74 -11.20 20.31
N ARG A 653 -26.02 -10.52 19.20
CA ARG A 653 -26.98 -10.97 18.19
C ARG A 653 -26.24 -11.32 16.90
N SER A 654 -26.28 -12.60 16.53
CA SER A 654 -25.70 -13.08 15.27
C SER A 654 -26.55 -12.67 14.07
N LEU A 655 -25.89 -12.23 13.01
CA LEU A 655 -26.46 -11.87 11.71
C LEU A 655 -26.09 -12.90 10.63
N GLY A 656 -25.52 -14.04 11.03
CA GLY A 656 -25.07 -15.12 10.15
C GLY A 656 -23.60 -15.02 9.76
N THR A 657 -23.10 -16.08 9.11
CA THR A 657 -21.72 -16.17 8.60
C THR A 657 -21.46 -15.12 7.51
N TYR A 658 -20.21 -14.73 7.34
CA TYR A 658 -19.77 -13.83 6.29
C TYR A 658 -18.65 -14.49 5.49
N VAL A 659 -18.44 -14.03 4.26
CA VAL A 659 -17.40 -14.47 3.35
C VAL A 659 -16.27 -13.44 3.39
N PRO A 660 -15.04 -13.81 3.78
CA PRO A 660 -13.92 -12.89 3.78
C PRO A 660 -13.71 -12.24 2.40
N GLY A 661 -13.37 -10.96 2.38
CA GLY A 661 -13.16 -10.15 1.17
C GLY A 661 -14.45 -9.62 0.53
N SER A 662 -15.64 -10.05 0.96
CA SER A 662 -16.91 -9.52 0.45
C SER A 662 -17.32 -8.21 1.13
N VAL A 663 -18.10 -7.40 0.42
CA VAL A 663 -18.71 -6.17 0.97
C VAL A 663 -19.92 -6.54 1.83
N TYR A 664 -19.98 -5.98 3.02
CA TYR A 664 -21.12 -6.10 3.93
C TYR A 664 -21.57 -4.75 4.42
N LYS A 665 -22.88 -4.61 4.63
CA LYS A 665 -23.47 -3.44 5.27
C LYS A 665 -24.40 -3.87 6.39
N VAL A 666 -24.18 -3.31 7.57
CA VAL A 666 -24.94 -3.64 8.78
C VAL A 666 -25.56 -2.37 9.33
N ALA A 667 -26.85 -2.42 9.63
CA ALA A 667 -27.56 -1.41 10.40
C ALA A 667 -27.96 -2.01 11.74
N GLY A 668 -27.45 -1.44 12.83
CA GLY A 668 -27.69 -1.90 14.20
C GLY A 668 -28.26 -0.79 15.07
N ALA A 669 -29.43 -1.01 15.66
CA ALA A 669 -30.08 -0.11 16.59
C ALA A 669 -30.03 -0.63 18.04
N TYR A 670 -29.93 0.27 19.00
CA TYR A 670 -29.91 -0.05 20.42
C TYR A 670 -30.76 0.92 21.21
N ASP A 671 -31.23 0.46 22.36
CA ASP A 671 -31.71 1.28 23.46
C ASP A 671 -31.29 0.65 24.81
N GLN A 672 -31.90 1.08 25.91
CA GLN A 672 -31.62 0.54 27.24
C GLN A 672 -32.05 -0.93 27.44
N ASN A 673 -32.91 -1.47 26.58
CA ASN A 673 -33.59 -2.76 26.76
C ASN A 673 -33.21 -3.80 25.71
N GLU A 674 -32.79 -3.40 24.51
CA GLU A 674 -32.48 -4.34 23.44
C GLU A 674 -31.44 -3.82 22.43
N ILE A 675 -30.95 -4.76 21.62
CA ILE A 675 -30.24 -4.50 20.37
C ILE A 675 -30.98 -5.16 19.22
N ARG A 676 -30.96 -4.52 18.05
CA ARG A 676 -31.57 -4.98 16.81
C ARG A 676 -30.62 -4.74 15.66
N ALA A 677 -30.47 -5.69 14.75
CA ALA A 677 -29.67 -5.45 13.56
C ALA A 677 -30.19 -6.16 12.32
N SER A 678 -29.92 -5.54 11.17
CA SER A 678 -30.09 -6.11 9.84
C SER A 678 -28.77 -6.02 9.08
N ARG A 679 -28.54 -6.99 8.20
CA ARG A 679 -27.37 -7.06 7.32
C ARG A 679 -27.84 -7.25 5.89
N ASN A 680 -27.30 -6.46 4.97
CA ASN A 680 -27.58 -6.56 3.53
C ASN A 680 -29.10 -6.57 3.21
N GLY A 681 -29.91 -5.84 3.99
CA GLY A 681 -31.36 -5.80 3.83
C GLY A 681 -32.11 -7.05 4.29
N SER A 682 -31.47 -7.93 5.07
CA SER A 682 -32.13 -9.11 5.65
C SER A 682 -33.14 -8.74 6.74
N ALA A 683 -34.00 -9.68 7.13
CA ALA A 683 -34.92 -9.48 8.26
C ALA A 683 -34.17 -9.03 9.53
N VAL A 684 -34.81 -8.15 10.31
CA VAL A 684 -34.22 -7.64 11.56
C VAL A 684 -34.18 -8.74 12.61
N LEU A 685 -33.04 -8.84 13.27
CA LEU A 685 -32.77 -9.80 14.33
C LEU A 685 -32.53 -9.04 15.63
N ASN A 686 -33.16 -9.44 16.74
CA ASN A 686 -33.06 -8.75 18.03
C ASN A 686 -32.56 -9.64 19.18
N SER A 687 -32.03 -8.99 20.22
CA SER A 687 -31.68 -9.58 21.51
C SER A 687 -32.04 -8.63 22.64
N ASN A 688 -32.69 -9.16 23.68
CA ASN A 688 -32.99 -8.40 24.89
C ASN A 688 -31.72 -8.23 25.73
N VAL A 689 -31.45 -6.98 26.13
CA VAL A 689 -30.28 -6.57 26.91
C VAL A 689 -30.62 -5.34 27.75
N ALA A 690 -31.00 -5.58 29.00
CA ALA A 690 -31.30 -4.52 29.95
C ALA A 690 -30.04 -3.85 30.49
N GLY A 691 -30.09 -2.52 30.67
CA GLY A 691 -29.07 -1.72 31.34
C GLY A 691 -28.38 -0.72 30.42
N SER A 692 -27.90 0.37 31.03
CA SER A 692 -27.18 1.44 30.35
C SER A 692 -25.74 1.04 30.02
N ILE A 693 -25.24 1.47 28.87
CA ILE A 693 -23.83 1.31 28.47
C ILE A 693 -22.88 2.28 29.23
N GLY A 694 -23.42 3.21 30.02
CA GLY A 694 -22.63 4.17 30.79
C GLY A 694 -21.96 5.24 29.92
N ALA A 695 -20.90 5.85 30.45
CA ALA A 695 -20.15 6.89 29.75
C ALA A 695 -19.25 6.29 28.67
N ILE A 696 -19.43 6.73 27.43
CA ILE A 696 -18.59 6.37 26.28
C ILE A 696 -17.55 7.47 26.06
N MET A 697 -16.29 7.08 25.87
CA MET A 697 -15.17 8.01 25.72
C MET A 697 -14.68 8.14 24.28
N ARG A 698 -14.89 7.10 23.47
CA ARG A 698 -14.43 7.06 22.08
C ARG A 698 -15.32 6.18 21.21
N MET A 699 -15.32 6.51 19.92
CA MET A 699 -15.72 5.63 18.83
C MET A 699 -14.46 5.17 18.11
N GLU A 700 -14.17 3.88 18.12
CA GLU A 700 -13.08 3.26 17.35
C GLU A 700 -13.64 2.65 16.05
N LEU A 701 -12.93 2.87 14.95
CA LEU A 701 -13.24 2.35 13.64
C LEU A 701 -12.26 1.21 13.33
N GLY A 702 -12.81 0.03 13.09
CA GLY A 702 -12.01 -1.13 12.72
C GLY A 702 -11.18 -1.74 13.87
N ALA A 703 -11.40 -1.37 15.13
CA ALA A 703 -10.69 -1.90 16.30
C ALA A 703 -11.50 -1.71 17.60
N GLN A 704 -11.06 -2.35 18.69
CA GLN A 704 -11.51 -2.06 20.06
C GLN A 704 -10.34 -2.15 21.02
N ALA A 705 -10.06 -1.06 21.75
CA ALA A 705 -9.01 -0.99 22.76
C ALA A 705 -7.63 -1.42 22.24
N GLN A 706 -7.27 -1.00 21.02
CA GLN A 706 -6.05 -1.40 20.31
C GLN A 706 -5.91 -2.93 20.06
N ASP A 707 -7.03 -3.63 20.02
CA ASP A 707 -7.11 -5.07 19.76
C ASP A 707 -8.32 -5.38 18.84
N ASN A 708 -8.49 -6.65 18.44
CA ASN A 708 -9.62 -7.13 17.62
C ASN A 708 -9.79 -6.34 16.32
N PHE A 709 -8.69 -6.11 15.61
CA PHE A 709 -8.70 -5.32 14.38
C PHE A 709 -9.55 -5.95 13.28
N LEU A 710 -10.25 -5.11 12.51
CA LEU A 710 -11.02 -5.49 11.33
C LEU A 710 -10.21 -6.33 10.35
N ASN A 711 -8.96 -5.95 10.15
CA ASN A 711 -8.11 -6.45 9.07
C ASN A 711 -8.84 -6.33 7.73
N GLY A 712 -9.07 -5.08 7.31
CA GLY A 712 -9.85 -4.79 6.12
C GLY A 712 -10.10 -3.31 5.93
N TRP A 713 -11.25 -2.97 5.35
CA TRP A 713 -11.58 -1.58 4.96
C TRP A 713 -12.95 -1.15 5.49
N ILE A 714 -13.02 0.05 6.06
CA ILE A 714 -14.29 0.72 6.38
C ILE A 714 -14.69 1.61 5.20
N ARG A 715 -15.90 1.42 4.68
CA ARG A 715 -16.39 2.03 3.44
C ARG A 715 -17.34 3.19 3.69
N SER A 716 -18.19 3.08 4.69
CA SER A 716 -19.10 4.15 5.09
C SER A 716 -19.56 3.95 6.53
N ILE A 717 -19.89 5.06 7.17
CA ILE A 717 -20.38 5.12 8.55
C ILE A 717 -21.52 6.13 8.59
N GLU A 718 -22.64 5.73 9.17
CA GLU A 718 -23.71 6.64 9.55
C GLU A 718 -24.12 6.37 11.00
N PHE A 719 -24.34 7.42 11.77
CA PHE A 719 -24.87 7.32 13.13
C PHE A 719 -26.10 8.20 13.27
N PHE A 720 -27.18 7.62 13.78
CA PHE A 720 -28.40 8.33 14.14
C PHE A 720 -28.55 8.30 15.67
N PRO A 721 -28.81 9.43 16.33
CA PRO A 721 -28.93 9.51 17.79
C PRO A 721 -30.29 9.01 18.31
N LYS A 722 -30.94 8.14 17.53
CA LYS A 722 -32.27 7.55 17.76
C LYS A 722 -32.27 6.09 17.34
N LYS A 723 -33.06 5.28 18.05
CA LYS A 723 -33.37 3.91 17.63
C LYS A 723 -34.37 3.96 16.47
N LEU A 724 -33.91 3.62 15.28
CA LEU A 724 -34.75 3.62 14.07
C LEU A 724 -35.61 2.33 14.00
N PRO A 725 -36.80 2.40 13.38
CA PRO A 725 -37.69 1.24 13.21
C PRO A 725 -37.10 0.18 12.26
N ASP A 726 -37.61 -1.04 12.38
CA ASP A 726 -37.08 -2.22 11.66
C ASP A 726 -37.06 -2.04 10.13
N SER A 727 -38.09 -1.43 9.54
CA SER A 727 -38.13 -1.16 8.09
C SER A 727 -36.97 -0.26 7.63
N GLN A 728 -36.60 0.73 8.45
CA GLN A 728 -35.47 1.61 8.17
C GLN A 728 -34.13 0.89 8.35
N LEU A 729 -33.99 -0.05 9.29
CA LEU A 729 -32.77 -0.87 9.42
C LEU A 729 -32.57 -1.76 8.19
N VAL A 730 -33.65 -2.34 7.68
CA VAL A 730 -33.64 -3.09 6.42
C VAL A 730 -33.24 -2.18 5.26
N ALA A 731 -33.87 -1.01 5.13
CA ALA A 731 -33.57 -0.08 4.04
C ALA A 731 -32.11 0.44 4.08
N LEU A 732 -31.59 0.79 5.26
CA LEU A 732 -30.25 1.33 5.43
C LEU A 732 -29.15 0.30 5.23
N SER A 733 -29.41 -0.98 5.53
CA SER A 733 -28.42 -2.06 5.39
C SER A 733 -28.36 -2.66 3.99
N ARG A 734 -29.19 -2.24 3.03
CA ARG A 734 -29.08 -2.68 1.62
C ARG A 734 -27.76 -2.20 1.00
N LEU A 735 -27.09 -3.11 0.28
CA LEU A 735 -25.86 -2.87 -0.49
C LEU A 735 -26.14 -2.08 -1.77
#